data_AF-A0A226D198-F1
#
_entry.id   AF-A0A226D198-F1
#
_cell.length_a   1.000
_cell.length_b   1.000
_cell.length_c   1.000
_cell.angle_alpha   90.00
_cell.angle_beta   90.00
_cell.angle_gamma   90.00
#
_symmetry.space_group_name_H-M   'P 1'
#
loop_
_entity.id
_entity.type
_entity.pdbx_description
1 polymer ?
#
loop_
_entity_poly.entity_id
_entity_poly.type
_entity_poly.pdbx_seq_one_letter_code
_entity_poly.pdbx_strand_id
1 'polypeptide(L)'
;MSTLHVNASISVEIIPLQELAKHNTKTDAWISIRGRVYDISWYISQHPGGVDPLLAYIGKDGTKAFNSIHSYVDFASILKGHEKGILEGHSLRTKEATAATSFSELVLEDDPPPTKTCCGCIHRRDRRMPKISFFNSPAAIAYEVKFKRNPLVPPSQEEDWCVGLDEEDNVFTVKKYLDDTNIWMASYKIDNPISYAFIQCVFRDSYDTCEITMKKKEEGVVWRRLGTPMPRSHVIIPNSSLNDSYDASIVYKEKVARDVNIYGIRFRRCVHFGIRLGHHMKIQLEDVTRAYTPVCYSMSGKPAPSKIHGGHGQIFWFIIKTYKNGPMTQKLDQVHVSKDAKFVPNVKVSSPLGSFDATFLLYPSAALALIMFAGGTGITPMVRIIAHVVEQYHNGGLSDGVDVVLIFWNKTMEDIIWNDQFTDLSQSESDWFRFIPVLTQPAQSWKGLVGRPSMMQINAILDDYLPDRDVVTEKHALICGSNGFIKSVEDTNSSNCLVLAEEILKKSLHIGNVSRWHVEKVSYPAVRGNSIDGDFESDEFLGSRLLEIFTPHESTAIEEESHPTRKEVGKYCDSVNYVAHQKYEASSRGKGKSLEDNILKLVDNGPSSNRIDVVFMGDGYTEKERPKFFADITRLVVETFYASTFSEFLPLLNIWAIFTPSTDSGISYPGRQKNTTFSLHRPTSGAPRGIYVRKKNAARATCRRLGPSACDYPIIIANDEYYGGIGGEFAVSTSSLTSGAMVLRHELGHNFARVGEEYDGGEVYNGVNSASSLQSVGWRAWLDKNSSSGGRGRVREERMVYRILGFPQNDLDKREVSYTFRSNGAFSGGGWILIVTLSGAEEPGSVQFLLDGETLPWTSRGTKDKSIYSWTNTTHPLSLGRHTLTISATDKAIKDTSLPLPHETRIPRSIGSVLFYEFGNPNEFQQSDDVISAYPTWNAQGRKSFRPTNNGCLMRNMSHDQLCSICKEEIWLQFLRRVSLIEDIIILIGEGGNSTTTKVTLEIIGLGQFRREDQRIEGERMEVRWELDGKERLELRDQLDIVATQGQRDWQVVVKLVTPRVRHDPRAITLHKRKFFIQ
;
A
#
# COMPACT_ATOMS: atom_id res chain seq x y z
N MET A 1 75.45 -17.41 17.97
CA MET A 1 75.04 -16.29 17.09
C MET A 1 74.25 -16.85 15.92
N SER A 2 72.95 -16.62 15.91
CA SER A 2 72.13 -16.17 14.77
C SER A 2 70.67 -16.47 15.09
N THR A 3 69.84 -15.48 14.77
CA THR A 3 68.59 -15.13 15.44
C THR A 3 67.39 -15.47 14.57
N LEU A 4 66.26 -15.77 15.22
CA LEU A 4 64.92 -15.92 14.66
C LEU A 4 64.35 -14.60 14.12
N HIS A 5 63.56 -14.67 13.05
CA HIS A 5 62.68 -13.60 12.57
C HIS A 5 61.25 -13.74 13.12
N VAL A 6 60.65 -12.60 13.49
CA VAL A 6 59.31 -12.41 14.06
C VAL A 6 58.40 -11.66 13.06
N ASN A 7 57.10 -11.98 13.09
CA ASN A 7 55.98 -11.37 12.35
C ASN A 7 55.85 -9.84 12.53
N ALA A 8 55.48 -9.11 11.47
CA ALA A 8 55.12 -7.70 11.51
C ALA A 8 53.59 -7.50 11.69
N SER A 9 53.21 -6.68 12.67
CA SER A 9 51.87 -6.16 12.96
C SER A 9 51.56 -4.93 12.09
N ILE A 10 50.31 -4.79 11.61
CA ILE A 10 49.85 -3.54 10.96
C ILE A 10 49.47 -2.55 12.06
N SER A 11 50.34 -1.56 12.30
CA SER A 11 50.07 -0.40 13.15
C SER A 11 49.31 0.66 12.36
N VAL A 12 48.14 1.10 12.84
CA VAL A 12 47.50 2.32 12.33
C VAL A 12 48.24 3.52 12.92
N GLU A 13 48.83 4.35 12.07
CA GLU A 13 49.65 5.48 12.49
C GLU A 13 48.75 6.62 13.01
N ILE A 14 49.02 7.12 14.22
CA ILE A 14 48.35 8.30 14.77
C ILE A 14 49.13 9.53 14.31
N ILE A 15 48.45 10.45 13.65
CA ILE A 15 49.02 11.68 13.11
C ILE A 15 48.70 12.83 14.08
N PRO A 16 49.70 13.43 14.75
CA PRO A 16 49.50 14.62 15.58
C PRO A 16 49.00 15.81 14.75
N LEU A 17 48.24 16.72 15.37
CA LEU A 17 47.79 17.95 14.71
C LEU A 17 48.97 18.78 14.17
N GLN A 18 50.11 18.78 14.86
CA GLN A 18 51.32 19.48 14.42
C GLN A 18 51.94 18.83 13.18
N GLU A 19 51.78 17.52 12.99
CA GLU A 19 52.28 16.81 11.81
C GLU A 19 51.38 17.10 10.62
N LEU A 20 50.06 17.01 10.78
CA LEU A 20 49.10 17.42 9.75
C LEU A 20 49.38 18.84 9.26
N ALA A 21 49.66 19.79 10.18
CA ALA A 21 49.90 21.19 9.85
C ALA A 21 51.14 21.45 8.97
N LYS A 22 52.11 20.52 8.90
CA LYS A 22 53.30 20.65 8.03
C LYS A 22 52.96 20.44 6.55
N HIS A 23 51.93 19.66 6.25
CA HIS A 23 51.51 19.29 4.89
C HIS A 23 50.45 20.28 4.37
N ASN A 24 50.86 21.54 4.19
CA ASN A 24 49.96 22.66 3.88
C ASN A 24 50.29 23.36 2.55
N THR A 25 50.95 22.68 1.61
CA THR A 25 51.30 23.23 0.29
C THR A 25 50.64 22.45 -0.84
N LYS A 26 50.46 23.03 -2.02
CA LYS A 26 49.75 22.37 -3.14
C LYS A 26 50.38 21.04 -3.59
N THR A 27 51.69 20.90 -3.41
CA THR A 27 52.46 19.68 -3.77
C THR A 27 52.66 18.73 -2.60
N ASP A 28 52.27 19.14 -1.39
CA ASP A 28 52.30 18.35 -0.16
C ASP A 28 51.15 18.82 0.75
N ALA A 29 49.96 18.30 0.43
CA ALA A 29 48.68 18.76 0.94
C ALA A 29 47.94 17.62 1.64
N TRP A 30 47.90 17.64 2.96
CA TRP A 30 47.11 16.70 3.73
C TRP A 30 45.87 17.37 4.31
N ILE A 31 44.80 16.63 4.50
CA ILE A 31 43.58 17.11 5.13
C ILE A 31 42.99 16.01 6.02
N SER A 32 42.46 16.39 7.19
CA SER A 32 41.67 15.47 8.01
C SER A 32 40.19 15.59 7.64
N ILE A 33 39.54 14.45 7.40
CA ILE A 33 38.09 14.34 7.21
C ILE A 33 37.57 13.19 8.09
N ARG A 34 36.69 13.52 9.03
CA ARG A 34 36.08 12.62 10.02
C ARG A 34 37.12 11.83 10.82
N GLY A 35 38.21 12.50 11.23
CA GLY A 35 39.28 11.93 12.04
C GLY A 35 40.30 11.06 11.28
N ARG A 36 40.19 10.94 9.96
CA ARG A 36 41.19 10.28 9.10
C ARG A 36 41.95 11.30 8.29
N VAL A 37 43.27 11.15 8.21
CA VAL A 37 44.17 12.04 7.47
C VAL A 37 44.47 11.48 6.10
N TYR A 38 44.30 12.28 5.05
CA TYR A 38 44.55 11.90 3.66
C TYR A 38 45.52 12.86 3.00
N ASP A 39 46.39 12.32 2.15
CA ASP A 39 47.20 13.10 1.22
C ASP A 39 46.42 13.35 -0.07
N ILE A 40 46.03 14.61 -0.27
CA ILE A 40 45.19 15.05 -1.39
C ILE A 40 45.99 15.79 -2.46
N SER A 41 47.33 15.76 -2.40
CA SER A 41 48.22 16.53 -3.30
C SER A 41 47.92 16.29 -4.78
N TRP A 42 47.63 15.03 -5.14
CA TRP A 42 47.24 14.65 -6.49
C TRP A 42 45.82 15.12 -6.87
N TYR A 43 44.93 15.20 -5.89
CA TYR A 43 43.50 15.45 -6.10
C TYR A 43 43.14 16.93 -6.16
N ILE A 44 43.98 17.82 -5.64
CA ILE A 44 43.71 19.27 -5.63
C ILE A 44 43.35 19.81 -7.03
N SER A 45 44.09 19.39 -8.05
CA SER A 45 43.87 19.85 -9.44
C SER A 45 42.65 19.20 -10.12
N GLN A 46 42.15 18.09 -9.57
CA GLN A 46 41.03 17.31 -10.09
C GLN A 46 39.72 17.59 -9.36
N HIS A 47 39.76 18.45 -8.32
CA HIS A 47 38.60 18.75 -7.51
C HIS A 47 37.54 19.53 -8.33
N PRO A 48 36.30 18.98 -8.48
CA PRO A 48 35.26 19.60 -9.30
C PRO A 48 34.85 21.01 -8.86
N GLY A 49 35.01 21.33 -7.57
CA GLY A 49 34.72 22.65 -7.00
C GLY A 49 35.84 23.69 -7.17
N GLY A 50 36.90 23.37 -7.92
CA GLY A 50 38.08 24.22 -8.07
C GLY A 50 39.11 24.02 -6.97
N VAL A 51 40.30 24.58 -7.18
CA VAL A 51 41.48 24.41 -6.30
C VAL A 51 41.34 25.20 -4.99
N ASP A 52 40.81 26.41 -5.07
CA ASP A 52 40.82 27.39 -3.97
C ASP A 52 40.09 26.92 -2.69
N PRO A 53 38.93 26.24 -2.76
CA PRO A 53 38.27 25.72 -1.57
C PRO A 53 39.08 24.68 -0.80
N LEU A 54 39.90 23.88 -1.48
CA LEU A 54 40.76 22.88 -0.82
C LEU A 54 41.99 23.54 -0.17
N LEU A 55 42.61 24.51 -0.85
CA LEU A 55 43.78 25.23 -0.33
C LEU A 55 43.52 25.92 1.01
N ALA A 56 42.27 26.27 1.33
CA ALA A 56 41.91 26.86 2.62
C ALA A 56 42.03 25.88 3.82
N TYR A 57 41.95 24.57 3.55
CA TYR A 57 41.84 23.52 4.56
C TYR A 57 42.97 22.47 4.52
N ILE A 58 43.92 22.57 3.59
CA ILE A 58 45.15 21.75 3.65
C ILE A 58 45.95 22.08 4.92
N GLY A 59 46.54 21.06 5.51
CA GLY A 59 47.17 21.09 6.82
C GLY A 59 46.20 21.22 8.01
N LYS A 60 44.89 21.03 7.82
CA LYS A 60 43.86 21.22 8.87
C LYS A 60 42.80 20.10 8.86
N ASP A 61 41.97 20.08 9.91
CA ASP A 61 40.72 19.32 9.91
C ASP A 61 39.64 20.06 9.10
N GLY A 62 39.32 19.49 7.94
CA GLY A 62 38.33 20.00 7.00
C GLY A 62 36.93 19.43 7.22
N THR A 63 36.70 18.57 8.22
CA THR A 63 35.45 17.81 8.39
C THR A 63 34.19 18.66 8.36
N LYS A 64 34.21 19.81 9.04
CA LYS A 64 33.04 20.71 9.11
C LYS A 64 32.72 21.32 7.74
N ALA A 65 33.74 21.81 7.04
CA ALA A 65 33.60 22.39 5.69
C ALA A 65 33.25 21.31 4.64
N PHE A 66 33.82 20.11 4.79
CA PHE A 66 33.48 18.97 3.96
C PHE A 66 32.02 18.57 4.17
N ASN A 67 31.54 18.44 5.42
CA ASN A 67 30.17 18.03 5.69
C ASN A 67 29.13 19.11 5.30
N SER A 68 29.47 20.40 5.33
CA SER A 68 28.53 21.45 4.93
C SER A 68 28.24 21.50 3.42
N ILE A 69 29.15 20.95 2.59
CA ILE A 69 29.05 21.03 1.12
C ILE A 69 28.95 19.63 0.49
N HIS A 70 29.62 18.65 1.08
CA HIS A 70 29.88 17.32 0.53
C HIS A 70 29.53 16.18 1.52
N SER A 71 28.61 16.38 2.46
CA SER A 71 28.21 15.36 3.47
C SER A 71 27.88 13.98 2.86
N TYR A 72 27.33 13.97 1.64
CA TYR A 72 26.89 12.79 0.89
C TYR A 72 27.97 12.20 -0.06
N VAL A 73 29.15 12.80 -0.13
CA VAL A 73 30.24 12.34 -1.00
C VAL A 73 31.06 11.27 -0.26
N ASP A 74 31.20 10.10 -0.88
CA ASP A 74 32.06 9.03 -0.38
C ASP A 74 33.54 9.36 -0.63
N PHE A 75 34.10 10.25 0.19
CA PHE A 75 35.50 10.64 0.12
C PHE A 75 36.46 9.47 0.38
N ALA A 76 36.04 8.43 1.12
CA ALA A 76 36.88 7.27 1.42
C ALA A 76 37.14 6.44 0.16
N SER A 77 36.16 6.34 -0.75
CA SER A 77 36.36 5.72 -2.07
C SER A 77 37.19 6.59 -3.02
N ILE A 78 37.03 7.91 -3.00
CA ILE A 78 37.77 8.84 -3.87
C ILE A 78 39.25 8.94 -3.47
N LEU A 79 39.53 8.96 -2.17
CA LEU A 79 40.88 9.09 -1.61
C LEU A 79 41.48 7.73 -1.21
N LYS A 80 40.89 6.64 -1.73
CA LYS A 80 41.32 5.27 -1.44
C LYS A 80 42.80 5.08 -1.79
N GLY A 81 43.57 4.57 -0.84
CA GLY A 81 45.02 4.37 -1.00
C GLY A 81 45.89 5.58 -0.65
N HIS A 82 45.30 6.72 -0.28
CA HIS A 82 46.00 7.94 0.12
C HIS A 82 45.80 8.31 1.61
N GLU A 83 45.23 7.39 2.40
CA GLU A 83 45.11 7.56 3.85
C GLU A 83 46.49 7.45 4.51
N LYS A 84 46.81 8.39 5.39
CA LYS A 84 48.08 8.46 6.14
C LYS A 84 47.94 7.97 7.58
N GLY A 85 46.74 8.06 8.16
CA GLY A 85 46.51 7.63 9.52
C GLY A 85 45.29 8.29 10.16
N ILE A 86 45.19 8.17 11.48
CA ILE A 86 44.11 8.75 12.29
C ILE A 86 44.62 10.02 12.96
N LEU A 87 43.83 11.10 12.91
CA LEU A 87 44.18 12.35 13.60
C LEU A 87 44.13 12.15 15.12
N GLU A 88 45.16 12.63 15.82
CA GLU A 88 45.24 12.60 17.29
C GLU A 88 43.94 13.09 17.95
N GLY A 89 43.44 12.33 18.93
CA GLY A 89 42.16 12.60 19.60
C GLY A 89 40.95 11.87 19.00
N HIS A 90 41.08 11.22 17.85
CA HIS A 90 40.05 10.34 17.28
C HIS A 90 40.40 8.86 17.52
N SER A 91 39.42 8.03 17.90
CA SER A 91 39.59 6.57 17.99
C SER A 91 38.69 5.86 16.99
N LEU A 92 39.22 4.81 16.34
CA LEU A 92 38.37 3.86 15.64
C LEU A 92 37.56 3.09 16.69
N ARG A 93 36.23 3.12 16.60
CA ARG A 93 35.40 2.09 17.23
C ARG A 93 35.64 0.77 16.51
N THR A 94 36.73 0.09 16.85
CA THR A 94 36.95 -1.31 16.49
C THR A 94 36.02 -2.17 17.33
N LYS A 95 34.99 -2.74 16.69
CA LYS A 95 34.37 -3.98 17.17
C LYS A 95 35.51 -5.01 17.25
N GLU A 96 35.73 -5.58 18.42
CA GLU A 96 36.70 -6.66 18.64
C GLU A 96 36.43 -7.80 17.65
N ALA A 97 37.32 -7.94 16.67
CA ALA A 97 37.39 -9.07 15.78
C ALA A 97 38.46 -10.02 16.31
N THR A 98 38.06 -11.18 16.83
CA THR A 98 38.97 -12.32 16.99
C THR A 98 38.79 -13.27 15.82
N ALA A 99 39.75 -13.17 14.89
CA ALA A 99 40.23 -14.17 13.93
C ALA A 99 39.18 -15.06 13.23
N ALA A 100 38.57 -14.54 12.15
CA ALA A 100 38.07 -15.39 11.07
C ALA A 100 39.26 -15.82 10.19
N THR A 101 39.58 -17.12 10.24
CA THR A 101 40.55 -17.78 9.35
C THR A 101 40.05 -17.64 7.91
N SER A 102 40.92 -17.28 6.97
CA SER A 102 40.56 -17.17 5.55
C SER A 102 40.06 -18.53 5.05
N PHE A 103 38.83 -18.57 4.56
CA PHE A 103 38.32 -19.74 3.85
C PHE A 103 38.93 -19.75 2.45
N SER A 104 39.69 -20.78 2.11
CA SER A 104 40.09 -21.02 0.73
C SER A 104 38.89 -21.56 -0.05
N GLU A 105 38.63 -20.95 -1.19
CA GLU A 105 37.52 -21.24 -2.10
C GLU A 105 37.63 -22.67 -2.65
N LEU A 106 36.85 -23.58 -2.06
CA LEU A 106 36.54 -24.89 -2.65
C LEU A 106 35.04 -24.88 -2.96
N VAL A 107 34.73 -24.65 -4.23
CA VAL A 107 33.36 -24.76 -4.77
C VAL A 107 32.96 -26.23 -4.70
N LEU A 108 32.09 -26.56 -3.77
CA LEU A 108 31.35 -27.83 -3.74
C LEU A 108 29.94 -27.55 -4.26
N GLU A 109 29.44 -28.47 -5.08
CA GLU A 109 28.21 -28.39 -5.88
C GLU A 109 27.02 -27.79 -5.12
N ASP A 110 26.23 -26.97 -5.84
CA ASP A 110 24.97 -26.40 -5.39
C ASP A 110 24.12 -27.47 -4.66
N ASP A 111 23.74 -27.19 -3.40
CA ASP A 111 22.76 -28.01 -2.70
C ASP A 111 21.54 -28.20 -3.62
N PRO A 112 21.01 -29.43 -3.77
CA PRO A 112 19.97 -29.72 -4.76
C PRO A 112 18.74 -28.83 -4.53
N PRO A 113 18.05 -28.39 -5.62
CA PRO A 113 16.78 -27.69 -5.49
C PRO A 113 15.80 -28.51 -4.64
N PRO A 114 14.89 -27.84 -3.91
CA PRO A 114 14.09 -28.46 -2.85
C PRO A 114 13.47 -29.78 -3.30
N THR A 115 13.85 -30.87 -2.63
CA THR A 115 13.34 -32.20 -2.91
C THR A 115 11.88 -32.31 -2.47
N LYS A 116 11.06 -32.89 -3.35
CA LYS A 116 9.64 -33.20 -3.19
C LYS A 116 9.32 -33.82 -1.82
N THR A 117 8.40 -33.23 -1.05
CA THR A 117 7.36 -33.97 -0.30
C THR A 117 6.09 -33.13 -0.04
N CYS A 118 4.96 -33.73 -0.40
CA CYS A 118 3.56 -33.54 0.01
C CYS A 118 3.03 -32.14 0.39
N CYS A 119 2.71 -31.33 -0.63
CA CYS A 119 1.36 -30.79 -0.89
C CYS A 119 1.47 -29.71 -1.98
N GLY A 120 1.06 -30.02 -3.22
CA GLY A 120 0.44 -29.10 -4.19
C GLY A 120 1.06 -27.75 -4.60
N CYS A 121 2.20 -27.30 -4.07
CA CYS A 121 2.74 -25.97 -4.36
C CYS A 121 3.95 -26.05 -5.30
N ILE A 122 3.75 -25.79 -6.60
CA ILE A 122 4.84 -25.66 -7.57
C ILE A 122 5.45 -24.27 -7.43
N HIS A 123 6.69 -24.19 -6.95
CA HIS A 123 7.48 -22.96 -6.94
C HIS A 123 7.85 -22.53 -8.36
N ARG A 124 7.15 -21.53 -8.93
CA ARG A 124 7.79 -20.57 -9.85
C ARG A 124 8.95 -19.92 -9.08
N ARG A 125 10.09 -19.60 -9.73
CA ARG A 125 11.16 -18.79 -9.11
C ARG A 125 10.59 -17.41 -8.75
N ASP A 126 10.03 -17.30 -7.54
CA ASP A 126 9.59 -16.03 -6.96
C ASP A 126 10.84 -15.15 -6.84
N ARG A 127 10.82 -13.98 -7.49
CA ARG A 127 11.94 -13.02 -7.48
C ARG A 127 12.28 -12.52 -6.06
N ARG A 128 11.42 -12.79 -5.08
CA ARG A 128 11.63 -12.51 -3.64
C ARG A 128 12.40 -13.60 -2.90
N MET A 129 12.67 -14.76 -3.50
CA MET A 129 13.47 -15.80 -2.85
C MET A 129 14.95 -15.41 -2.79
N PRO A 130 15.63 -15.64 -1.65
CA PRO A 130 17.04 -15.32 -1.52
C PRO A 130 17.91 -16.36 -2.24
N LYS A 131 19.11 -15.93 -2.64
CA LYS A 131 20.22 -16.85 -2.89
C LYS A 131 20.79 -17.27 -1.53
N ILE A 132 21.03 -18.56 -1.37
CA ILE A 132 21.62 -19.12 -0.15
C ILE A 132 22.99 -19.69 -0.52
N SER A 133 23.99 -19.40 0.32
CA SER A 133 25.34 -19.96 0.19
C SER A 133 25.73 -20.63 1.52
N PHE A 134 26.39 -21.77 1.45
CA PHE A 134 26.93 -22.47 2.62
C PHE A 134 28.45 -22.59 2.49
N PHE A 135 29.16 -22.09 3.51
CA PHE A 135 30.62 -22.15 3.59
C PHE A 135 31.04 -22.90 4.83
N ASN A 136 32.18 -23.57 4.75
CA ASN A 136 32.60 -24.53 5.74
C ASN A 136 34.12 -24.49 5.97
N SER A 137 34.55 -24.41 7.23
CA SER A 137 35.96 -24.49 7.65
C SER A 137 36.14 -25.56 8.73
N PRO A 138 37.37 -25.95 9.08
CA PRO A 138 37.60 -26.87 10.19
C PRO A 138 36.94 -26.46 11.52
N ALA A 139 36.76 -25.16 11.79
CA ALA A 139 36.27 -24.65 13.08
C ALA A 139 34.80 -24.16 13.07
N ALA A 140 34.26 -23.79 11.90
CA ALA A 140 32.95 -23.15 11.82
C ALA A 140 32.22 -23.46 10.51
N ILE A 141 30.93 -23.14 10.48
CA ILE A 141 30.10 -23.08 9.29
C ILE A 141 29.58 -21.65 9.14
N ALA A 142 29.46 -21.16 7.90
CA ALA A 142 28.79 -19.91 7.59
C ALA A 142 27.63 -20.18 6.64
N TYR A 143 26.46 -19.68 6.99
CA TYR A 143 25.24 -19.76 6.20
C TYR A 143 24.86 -18.35 5.78
N GLU A 144 25.00 -18.06 4.49
CA GLU A 144 24.71 -16.76 3.91
C GLU A 144 23.34 -16.77 3.26
N VAL A 145 22.51 -15.79 3.62
CA VAL A 145 21.24 -15.51 2.96
C VAL A 145 21.34 -14.17 2.28
N LYS A 146 21.27 -14.16 0.95
CA LYS A 146 21.37 -12.96 0.12
C LYS A 146 20.08 -12.73 -0.66
N PHE A 147 19.32 -11.74 -0.24
CA PHE A 147 18.19 -11.27 -1.04
C PHE A 147 18.69 -10.41 -2.18
N LYS A 148 18.08 -10.56 -3.36
CA LYS A 148 18.33 -9.61 -4.45
C LYS A 148 17.83 -8.25 -3.99
N ARG A 149 18.75 -7.28 -3.84
CA ARG A 149 18.42 -5.91 -3.46
C ARG A 149 17.32 -5.40 -4.39
N ASN A 150 16.17 -5.11 -3.82
CA ASN A 150 15.16 -4.31 -4.50
C ASN A 150 15.50 -2.85 -4.18
N PRO A 151 16.07 -2.08 -5.13
CA PRO A 151 16.40 -0.69 -4.87
C PRO A 151 15.18 0.16 -4.54
N LEU A 152 13.96 -0.35 -4.79
CA LEU A 152 12.67 0.30 -4.54
C LEU A 152 12.09 0.06 -3.13
N VAL A 153 12.70 -0.84 -2.35
CA VAL A 153 12.32 -1.07 -0.95
C VAL A 153 13.41 -0.41 -0.11
N PRO A 154 13.06 0.28 0.99
CA PRO A 154 14.07 0.82 1.87
C PRO A 154 15.12 -0.24 2.26
N PRO A 155 16.37 0.16 2.57
CA PRO A 155 17.37 -0.76 3.07
C PRO A 155 16.74 -1.64 4.13
N SER A 156 16.93 -2.96 3.99
CA SER A 156 16.59 -3.84 5.10
C SER A 156 17.28 -3.29 6.34
N GLN A 157 16.68 -3.52 7.49
CA GLN A 157 17.31 -3.18 8.76
C GLN A 157 17.72 -4.46 9.47
N GLU A 158 18.60 -4.35 10.46
CA GLU A 158 18.91 -5.48 11.35
C GLU A 158 17.61 -6.02 12.01
N GLU A 159 16.64 -5.13 12.24
CA GLU A 159 15.31 -5.42 12.77
C GLU A 159 14.45 -6.36 11.90
N ASP A 160 14.81 -6.56 10.64
CA ASP A 160 14.07 -7.43 9.72
C ASP A 160 14.45 -8.90 9.84
N TRP A 161 15.53 -9.22 10.54
CA TRP A 161 16.08 -10.57 10.60
C TRP A 161 15.82 -11.23 11.95
N CYS A 162 15.41 -12.49 11.92
CA CYS A 162 15.32 -13.34 13.10
C CYS A 162 16.14 -14.61 12.85
N VAL A 163 17.11 -14.90 13.71
CA VAL A 163 17.96 -16.07 13.63
C VAL A 163 17.89 -16.80 14.95
N GLY A 164 17.56 -18.08 14.95
CA GLY A 164 17.45 -18.87 16.16
C GLY A 164 17.92 -20.29 15.94
N LEU A 165 18.53 -20.86 16.99
CA LEU A 165 18.87 -22.26 17.06
C LEU A 165 18.22 -22.85 18.31
N ASP A 166 17.36 -23.84 18.08
CA ASP A 166 16.78 -24.66 19.15
C ASP A 166 17.78 -25.77 19.52
N GLU A 167 18.20 -25.77 20.78
CA GLU A 167 19.17 -26.76 21.30
C GLU A 167 18.53 -28.12 21.58
N GLU A 168 17.24 -28.15 21.94
CA GLU A 168 16.55 -29.41 22.28
C GLU A 168 16.33 -30.25 21.01
N ASP A 169 15.87 -29.60 19.94
CA ASP A 169 15.54 -30.25 18.67
C ASP A 169 16.69 -30.21 17.63
N ASN A 170 17.77 -29.48 17.94
CA ASN A 170 18.88 -29.17 17.04
C ASN A 170 18.40 -28.55 15.71
N VAL A 171 17.48 -27.59 15.81
CA VAL A 171 16.85 -26.93 14.65
C VAL A 171 17.35 -25.50 14.51
N PHE A 172 18.05 -25.23 13.42
CA PHE A 172 18.44 -23.88 13.01
C PHE A 172 17.34 -23.24 12.16
N THR A 173 16.96 -22.01 12.48
CA THR A 173 15.95 -21.25 11.75
C THR A 173 16.44 -19.83 11.48
N VAL A 174 16.31 -19.40 10.23
CA VAL A 174 16.47 -18.02 9.80
C VAL A 174 15.16 -17.51 9.22
N LYS A 175 14.81 -16.27 9.54
CA LYS A 175 13.64 -15.59 9.02
C LYS A 175 14.01 -14.17 8.63
N LYS A 176 13.36 -13.67 7.59
CA LYS A 176 13.45 -12.27 7.17
C LYS A 176 12.06 -11.74 6.87
N TYR A 177 11.66 -10.67 7.55
CA TYR A 177 10.46 -9.93 7.18
C TYR A 177 10.67 -9.29 5.80
N LEU A 178 9.78 -9.61 4.86
CA LEU A 178 9.82 -9.03 3.52
C LEU A 178 9.00 -7.74 3.47
N ASP A 179 7.92 -7.71 4.24
CA ASP A 179 7.00 -6.59 4.44
C ASP A 179 6.24 -6.81 5.77
N ASP A 180 5.29 -5.94 6.12
CA ASP A 180 4.56 -6.02 7.39
C ASP A 180 3.54 -7.16 7.46
N THR A 181 3.33 -7.87 6.36
CA THR A 181 2.37 -8.98 6.25
C THR A 181 3.04 -10.32 5.96
N ASN A 182 4.23 -10.34 5.37
CA ASN A 182 4.91 -11.54 4.90
C ASN A 182 6.33 -11.69 5.46
N ILE A 183 6.66 -12.94 5.79
CA ILE A 183 7.97 -13.36 6.26
C ILE A 183 8.47 -14.51 5.41
N TRP A 184 9.74 -14.45 5.03
CA TRP A 184 10.46 -15.59 4.49
C TRP A 184 11.11 -16.38 5.63
N MET A 185 11.08 -17.70 5.56
CA MET A 185 11.67 -18.58 6.58
C MET A 185 12.41 -19.76 5.94
N ALA A 186 13.57 -20.11 6.50
CA ALA A 186 14.25 -21.37 6.28
C ALA A 186 14.63 -22.02 7.61
N SER A 187 14.34 -23.31 7.74
CA SER A 187 14.58 -24.11 8.95
C SER A 187 15.22 -25.43 8.60
N TYR A 188 16.25 -25.82 9.36
CA TYR A 188 17.04 -27.04 9.14
C TYR A 188 17.23 -27.78 10.45
N LYS A 189 17.00 -29.09 10.43
CA LYS A 189 17.52 -29.99 11.46
C LYS A 189 18.99 -30.25 11.16
N ILE A 190 19.88 -29.77 12.02
CA ILE A 190 21.31 -29.89 11.79
C ILE A 190 21.75 -31.33 12.05
N ASP A 191 22.52 -31.91 11.13
CA ASP A 191 22.95 -33.32 11.21
C ASP A 191 24.13 -33.51 12.20
N ASN A 192 24.96 -32.48 12.40
CA ASN A 192 26.18 -32.52 13.20
C ASN A 192 26.11 -31.51 14.37
N PRO A 193 26.72 -31.79 15.53
CA PRO A 193 26.61 -30.92 16.69
C PRO A 193 27.38 -29.60 16.50
N ILE A 194 26.73 -28.48 16.83
CA ILE A 194 27.33 -27.14 16.89
C ILE A 194 27.48 -26.67 18.33
N SER A 195 28.36 -25.68 18.52
CA SER A 195 28.51 -24.97 19.78
C SER A 195 27.37 -23.95 19.91
N TYR A 196 26.35 -24.30 20.69
CA TYR A 196 25.21 -23.43 21.00
C TYR A 196 25.60 -22.12 21.72
N ALA A 197 26.87 -21.98 22.14
CA ALA A 197 27.39 -20.78 22.77
C ALA A 197 27.73 -19.66 21.77
N PHE A 198 27.76 -19.94 20.46
CA PHE A 198 28.24 -19.00 19.46
C PHE A 198 27.44 -19.04 18.15
N ILE A 199 26.58 -18.03 17.97
CA ILE A 199 26.02 -17.62 16.68
C ILE A 199 26.39 -16.16 16.47
N GLN A 200 27.00 -15.86 15.33
CA GLN A 200 27.33 -14.50 14.93
C GLN A 200 26.61 -14.17 13.63
N CYS A 201 25.80 -13.12 13.65
CA CYS A 201 25.18 -12.57 12.45
C CYS A 201 26.00 -11.36 11.99
N VAL A 202 26.44 -11.38 10.73
CA VAL A 202 27.10 -10.24 10.09
C VAL A 202 26.19 -9.78 8.95
N PHE A 203 25.67 -8.57 9.08
CA PHE A 203 24.84 -7.95 8.06
C PHE A 203 25.70 -7.13 7.10
N ARG A 204 25.51 -7.33 5.79
CA ARG A 204 26.27 -6.68 4.72
C ARG A 204 25.32 -6.12 3.65
N ASP A 205 25.87 -5.39 2.68
CA ASP A 205 25.14 -4.89 1.50
C ASP A 205 23.87 -4.11 1.85
N SER A 206 23.96 -3.17 2.80
CA SER A 206 22.77 -2.43 3.31
C SER A 206 21.67 -3.38 3.82
N TYR A 207 22.10 -4.45 4.50
CA TYR A 207 21.34 -5.45 5.27
C TYR A 207 20.44 -6.42 4.49
N ASP A 208 20.57 -6.49 3.16
CA ASP A 208 19.92 -7.54 2.35
C ASP A 208 20.68 -8.87 2.30
N THR A 209 21.89 -8.86 2.85
CA THR A 209 22.71 -10.06 3.06
C THR A 209 22.91 -10.26 4.56
N CYS A 210 22.54 -11.44 5.06
CA CYS A 210 22.87 -11.88 6.41
C CYS A 210 23.77 -13.11 6.33
N GLU A 211 24.98 -13.01 6.88
CA GLU A 211 25.91 -14.11 7.04
C GLU A 211 25.84 -14.61 8.49
N ILE A 212 25.40 -15.84 8.69
CA ILE A 212 25.28 -16.47 9.99
C ILE A 212 26.42 -17.47 10.18
N THR A 213 27.33 -17.17 11.10
CA THR A 213 28.44 -18.05 11.47
C THR A 213 28.11 -18.83 12.74
N MET A 214 28.19 -20.16 12.66
CA MET A 214 28.01 -21.07 13.78
C MET A 214 29.31 -21.83 14.03
N LYS A 215 29.77 -21.87 15.29
CA LYS A 215 30.99 -22.63 15.65
C LYS A 215 30.67 -24.12 15.76
N LYS A 216 31.52 -24.98 15.22
CA LYS A 216 31.36 -26.43 15.35
C LYS A 216 31.69 -26.90 16.77
N LYS A 217 31.03 -27.96 17.23
CA LYS A 217 31.39 -28.60 18.50
C LYS A 217 32.67 -29.41 18.40
N GLU A 218 32.87 -30.07 17.25
CA GLU A 218 34.06 -30.86 16.93
C GLU A 218 34.80 -30.23 15.74
N GLU A 219 36.05 -29.83 15.97
CA GLU A 219 36.90 -29.20 14.95
C GLU A 219 37.52 -30.25 14.01
N GLY A 220 37.81 -29.88 12.76
CA GLY A 220 38.50 -30.73 11.78
C GLY A 220 37.59 -31.57 10.87
N VAL A 221 36.28 -31.60 11.12
CA VAL A 221 35.31 -32.35 10.28
C VAL A 221 34.71 -31.45 9.21
N VAL A 222 34.85 -31.81 7.94
CA VAL A 222 34.22 -31.09 6.81
C VAL A 222 32.79 -31.59 6.62
N TRP A 223 31.81 -30.73 6.89
CA TRP A 223 30.40 -30.97 6.63
C TRP A 223 30.08 -30.87 5.13
N ARG A 224 29.39 -31.87 4.57
CA ARG A 224 28.98 -31.86 3.16
C ARG A 224 27.72 -31.02 2.89
N ARG A 225 26.90 -30.80 3.91
CA ARG A 225 25.67 -30.01 3.89
C ARG A 225 25.38 -29.48 5.29
N LEU A 226 24.50 -28.48 5.41
CA LEU A 226 24.10 -27.93 6.71
C LEU A 226 23.29 -28.92 7.56
N GLY A 227 22.34 -29.62 6.93
CA GLY A 227 21.43 -30.55 7.60
C GLY A 227 20.23 -30.90 6.73
N THR A 228 19.18 -31.45 7.34
CA THR A 228 17.93 -31.80 6.65
C THR A 228 16.92 -30.64 6.77
N PRO A 229 16.41 -30.06 5.66
CA PRO A 229 15.39 -29.02 5.72
C PRO A 229 14.13 -29.51 6.45
N MET A 230 13.59 -28.68 7.35
CA MET A 230 12.33 -28.95 8.05
C MET A 230 11.12 -28.78 7.11
N PRO A 231 9.97 -29.41 7.40
CA PRO A 231 8.72 -29.10 6.70
C PRO A 231 8.41 -27.61 6.76
N ARG A 232 8.08 -26.99 5.62
CA ARG A 232 7.91 -25.52 5.46
C ARG A 232 9.20 -24.71 5.60
N SER A 233 10.36 -25.26 5.25
CA SER A 233 11.57 -24.47 4.98
C SER A 233 11.52 -23.84 3.57
N HIS A 234 12.17 -22.69 3.38
CA HIS A 234 12.26 -21.92 2.14
C HIS A 234 10.91 -21.45 1.60
N VAL A 235 10.02 -21.03 2.49
CA VAL A 235 8.69 -20.55 2.15
C VAL A 235 8.52 -19.08 2.53
N ILE A 236 7.59 -18.42 1.86
CA ILE A 236 7.04 -17.14 2.29
C ILE A 236 5.66 -17.43 2.89
N ILE A 237 5.44 -17.00 4.12
CA ILE A 237 4.16 -17.17 4.83
C ILE A 237 3.70 -15.84 5.39
N PRO A 238 2.39 -15.67 5.64
CA PRO A 238 1.89 -14.53 6.39
C PRO A 238 2.48 -14.50 7.80
N ASN A 239 2.84 -13.32 8.30
CA ASN A 239 3.39 -13.11 9.66
C ASN A 239 2.47 -13.69 10.75
N SER A 240 1.15 -13.62 10.52
CA SER A 240 0.12 -14.17 11.42
C SER A 240 0.15 -15.69 11.55
N SER A 241 0.80 -16.40 10.63
CA SER A 241 0.92 -17.86 10.61
C SER A 241 2.15 -18.37 11.36
N LEU A 242 2.98 -17.47 11.91
CA LEU A 242 4.11 -17.83 12.78
C LEU A 242 3.60 -18.37 14.12
N ASN A 243 4.11 -19.54 14.51
CA ASN A 243 3.75 -20.19 15.77
C ASN A 243 4.97 -20.81 16.47
N ASP A 244 6.10 -20.13 16.42
CA ASP A 244 7.33 -20.52 17.08
C ASP A 244 7.47 -19.87 18.47
N SER A 245 8.21 -20.51 19.35
CA SER A 245 8.47 -20.06 20.71
C SER A 245 9.88 -20.44 21.14
N TYR A 246 10.57 -19.54 21.84
CA TYR A 246 11.95 -19.72 22.30
C TYR A 246 12.03 -19.59 23.80
N ASP A 247 12.87 -20.41 24.42
CA ASP A 247 13.16 -20.33 25.84
C ASP A 247 13.88 -19.02 26.19
N ALA A 248 13.38 -18.36 27.22
CA ALA A 248 13.94 -17.14 27.75
C ALA A 248 13.87 -17.10 29.28
N SER A 249 14.59 -16.13 29.86
CA SER A 249 14.67 -15.91 31.30
C SER A 249 14.26 -14.50 31.66
N ILE A 250 13.36 -14.34 32.62
CA ILE A 250 13.16 -13.05 33.27
C ILE A 250 14.36 -12.77 34.19
N VAL A 251 15.17 -11.79 33.81
CA VAL A 251 16.46 -11.46 34.47
C VAL A 251 16.42 -10.10 35.16
N TYR A 252 15.33 -9.35 34.98
CA TYR A 252 15.14 -8.06 35.62
C TYR A 252 13.66 -7.78 35.87
N LYS A 253 13.39 -7.08 36.96
CA LYS A 253 12.08 -6.56 37.33
C LYS A 253 12.27 -5.29 38.16
N GLU A 254 11.65 -4.20 37.73
CA GLU A 254 11.63 -2.92 38.47
C GLU A 254 10.25 -2.28 38.36
N LYS A 255 9.82 -1.59 39.41
CA LYS A 255 8.54 -0.89 39.46
C LYS A 255 8.66 0.49 38.78
N VAL A 256 7.81 0.75 37.78
CA VAL A 256 7.83 2.00 36.98
C VAL A 256 6.58 2.87 37.17
N ALA A 257 5.51 2.32 37.76
CA ALA A 257 4.34 3.05 38.25
C ALA A 257 3.65 2.22 39.36
N ARG A 258 2.55 2.72 39.95
CA ARG A 258 1.87 2.08 41.10
C ARG A 258 1.65 0.57 40.96
N ASP A 259 1.17 0.12 39.80
CA ASP A 259 0.89 -1.29 39.52
C ASP A 259 1.57 -1.76 38.23
N VAL A 260 2.69 -1.15 37.86
CA VAL A 260 3.36 -1.43 36.58
C VAL A 260 4.84 -1.69 36.82
N ASN A 261 5.32 -2.80 36.28
CA ASN A 261 6.74 -3.15 36.31
C ASN A 261 7.32 -3.16 34.89
N ILE A 262 8.59 -2.81 34.77
CA ILE A 262 9.41 -3.14 33.61
C ILE A 262 10.11 -4.49 33.87
N TYR A 263 10.06 -5.37 32.88
CA TYR A 263 10.67 -6.70 32.91
C TYR A 263 11.77 -6.76 31.85
N GLY A 264 12.95 -7.25 32.21
CA GLY A 264 14.01 -7.59 31.27
C GLY A 264 14.01 -9.09 31.02
N ILE A 265 13.77 -9.50 29.77
CA ILE A 265 13.70 -10.89 29.36
C ILE A 265 14.88 -11.20 28.45
N ARG A 266 15.75 -12.12 28.89
CA ARG A 266 16.96 -12.53 28.18
C ARG A 266 16.75 -13.82 27.40
N PHE A 267 17.21 -13.85 26.15
CA PHE A 267 17.25 -15.03 25.31
C PHE A 267 18.60 -15.75 25.39
N ARG A 268 18.66 -17.02 24.96
CA ARG A 268 19.94 -17.73 24.79
C ARG A 268 20.83 -17.01 23.78
N ARG A 269 22.15 -17.24 23.86
CA ARG A 269 23.14 -16.65 22.92
C ARG A 269 22.92 -17.07 21.47
N CYS A 270 22.26 -18.19 21.26
CA CYS A 270 21.97 -18.77 19.97
C CYS A 270 20.70 -18.20 19.32
N VAL A 271 20.23 -17.04 19.80
CA VAL A 271 19.03 -16.36 19.30
C VAL A 271 19.32 -14.87 19.10
N HIS A 272 18.94 -14.38 17.93
CA HIS A 272 19.00 -12.99 17.52
C HIS A 272 17.65 -12.59 16.92
N PHE A 273 16.94 -11.65 17.54
CA PHE A 273 15.72 -11.04 17.02
C PHE A 273 15.94 -9.59 16.67
N GLY A 274 15.61 -9.26 15.43
CA GLY A 274 15.20 -7.94 15.04
C GLY A 274 13.75 -7.67 15.43
N ILE A 275 13.43 -6.48 15.94
CA ILE A 275 12.06 -6.11 16.31
C ILE A 275 11.67 -4.77 15.69
N ARG A 276 10.82 -4.82 14.66
CA ARG A 276 10.20 -3.65 14.03
C ARG A 276 9.38 -2.81 15.02
N LEU A 277 9.26 -1.50 14.75
CA LEU A 277 8.42 -0.59 15.53
C LEU A 277 6.96 -1.07 15.55
N GLY A 278 6.29 -0.90 16.69
CA GLY A 278 4.87 -1.28 16.87
C GLY A 278 4.57 -2.79 16.92
N HIS A 279 5.56 -3.67 16.74
CA HIS A 279 5.39 -5.12 16.84
C HIS A 279 5.44 -5.60 18.30
N HIS A 280 4.73 -6.69 18.59
CA HIS A 280 4.61 -7.31 19.91
C HIS A 280 5.13 -8.75 19.90
N MET A 281 5.38 -9.33 21.07
CA MET A 281 5.77 -10.74 21.23
C MET A 281 4.80 -11.43 22.19
N LYS A 282 4.48 -12.70 21.94
CA LYS A 282 3.73 -13.53 22.90
C LYS A 282 4.69 -14.05 23.95
N ILE A 283 4.39 -13.78 25.22
CA ILE A 283 5.07 -14.37 26.37
C ILE A 283 4.15 -15.45 26.91
N GLN A 284 4.70 -16.66 27.00
CA GLN A 284 4.09 -17.82 27.64
C GLN A 284 4.80 -18.08 28.96
N LEU A 285 4.03 -18.13 30.03
CA LEU A 285 4.47 -18.54 31.35
C LEU A 285 3.53 -19.64 31.81
N GLU A 286 4.08 -20.84 32.00
CA GLU A 286 3.31 -22.07 32.28
C GLU A 286 2.26 -22.30 31.17
N ASP A 287 0.97 -22.33 31.54
CA ASP A 287 -0.19 -22.56 30.68
C ASP A 287 -0.81 -21.25 30.11
N VAL A 288 -0.29 -20.07 30.48
CA VAL A 288 -0.87 -18.79 30.07
C VAL A 288 0.02 -18.11 29.03
N THR A 289 -0.57 -17.76 27.89
CA THR A 289 0.10 -16.98 26.84
C THR A 289 -0.59 -15.63 26.63
N ARG A 290 0.18 -14.53 26.63
CA ARG A 290 -0.32 -13.18 26.32
C ARG A 290 0.71 -12.39 25.51
N ALA A 291 0.23 -11.48 24.68
CA ALA A 291 1.09 -10.64 23.87
C ALA A 291 1.42 -9.31 24.57
N TYR A 292 2.68 -8.89 24.44
CA TYR A 292 3.23 -7.69 25.06
C TYR A 292 4.17 -6.99 24.07
N THR A 293 4.17 -5.66 24.09
CA THR A 293 4.99 -4.85 23.19
C THR A 293 6.35 -4.54 23.82
N PRO A 294 7.47 -4.92 23.18
CA PRO A 294 8.81 -4.55 23.65
C PRO A 294 8.98 -3.03 23.72
N VAL A 295 9.75 -2.56 24.69
CA VAL A 295 10.10 -1.15 24.92
C VAL A 295 11.61 -0.96 25.03
N CYS A 296 12.09 0.28 25.00
CA CYS A 296 13.44 0.58 25.48
C CYS A 296 13.48 0.47 27.02
N TYR A 297 14.68 0.38 27.60
CA TYR A 297 14.82 0.35 29.06
C TYR A 297 14.48 1.71 29.69
N SER A 298 14.86 2.81 29.03
CA SER A 298 14.64 4.18 29.50
C SER A 298 14.56 5.14 28.33
N MET A 299 13.72 6.16 28.46
CA MET A 299 13.61 7.28 27.52
C MET A 299 14.72 8.31 27.69
N SER A 300 15.32 8.41 28.88
CA SER A 300 16.36 9.41 29.19
C SER A 300 17.78 8.92 28.85
N GLY A 301 17.92 7.86 28.04
CA GLY A 301 19.21 7.27 27.69
C GLY A 301 19.98 6.61 28.84
N LYS A 302 19.35 6.43 30.02
CA LYS A 302 19.99 5.76 31.17
C LYS A 302 20.36 4.33 30.78
N PRO A 303 21.63 3.92 30.95
CA PRO A 303 22.02 2.55 30.64
C PRO A 303 21.33 1.59 31.61
N ALA A 304 21.01 0.39 31.11
CA ALA A 304 20.50 -0.67 31.98
C ALA A 304 21.57 -1.09 33.01
N PRO A 305 21.16 -1.69 34.15
CA PRO A 305 22.11 -2.04 35.20
C PRO A 305 23.23 -2.96 34.71
N SER A 306 24.48 -2.55 34.95
CA SER A 306 25.70 -3.24 34.46
C SER A 306 25.79 -4.72 34.84
N LYS A 307 25.23 -5.12 35.99
CA LYS A 307 25.15 -6.52 36.46
C LYS A 307 24.36 -7.45 35.51
N ILE A 308 23.56 -6.87 34.62
CA ILE A 308 22.71 -7.60 33.66
C ILE A 308 23.42 -7.70 32.29
N HIS A 309 24.51 -6.98 32.06
CA HIS A 309 25.25 -7.00 30.80
C HIS A 309 26.34 -8.08 30.71
N GLY A 310 26.61 -8.81 31.80
CA GLY A 310 27.60 -9.90 31.83
C GLY A 310 27.18 -11.23 31.17
N GLY A 311 25.94 -11.35 30.67
CA GLY A 311 25.42 -12.54 29.98
C GLY A 311 25.23 -12.27 28.49
N HIS A 312 25.94 -12.99 27.61
CA HIS A 312 26.06 -12.62 26.19
C HIS A 312 24.85 -13.02 25.29
N GLY A 313 23.61 -12.77 25.74
CA GLY A 313 22.38 -12.96 24.95
C GLY A 313 21.52 -11.68 24.92
N GLN A 314 20.70 -11.50 23.88
CA GLN A 314 19.84 -10.32 23.74
C GLN A 314 18.80 -10.22 24.87
N ILE A 315 18.50 -8.98 25.28
CA ILE A 315 17.50 -8.67 26.30
C ILE A 315 16.45 -7.74 25.71
N PHE A 316 15.19 -8.12 25.82
CA PHE A 316 14.06 -7.26 25.49
C PHE A 316 13.34 -6.81 26.75
N TRP A 317 12.89 -5.56 26.74
CA TRP A 317 12.24 -4.93 27.88
C TRP A 317 10.74 -4.84 27.66
N PHE A 318 9.93 -5.07 28.69
CA PHE A 318 8.48 -5.03 28.59
C PHE A 318 7.90 -4.30 29.79
N ILE A 319 7.07 -3.29 29.56
CA ILE A 319 6.30 -2.63 30.60
C ILE A 319 4.95 -3.34 30.71
N ILE A 320 4.70 -3.97 31.85
CA ILE A 320 3.52 -4.80 32.08
C ILE A 320 2.82 -4.35 33.36
N LYS A 321 1.53 -4.06 33.23
CA LYS A 321 0.66 -3.73 34.36
C LYS A 321 0.18 -5.00 35.05
N THR A 322 0.25 -5.02 36.37
CA THR A 322 -0.28 -6.09 37.21
C THR A 322 -1.77 -5.85 37.45
N TYR A 323 -2.60 -6.82 37.06
CA TYR A 323 -4.04 -6.82 37.35
C TYR A 323 -4.33 -7.76 38.52
N LYS A 324 -5.13 -7.32 39.50
CA LYS A 324 -5.44 -8.07 40.74
C LYS A 324 -5.84 -9.53 40.49
N ASN A 325 -6.63 -9.78 39.44
CA ASN A 325 -7.09 -11.13 39.05
C ASN A 325 -6.57 -11.55 37.66
N GLY A 326 -5.46 -10.98 37.20
CA GLY A 326 -4.91 -11.22 35.87
C GLY A 326 -4.15 -12.55 35.79
N PRO A 327 -4.55 -13.52 34.96
CA PRO A 327 -3.97 -14.87 34.97
C PRO A 327 -2.48 -14.90 34.57
N MET A 328 -2.05 -14.02 33.66
CA MET A 328 -0.64 -13.87 33.27
C MET A 328 0.12 -12.96 34.23
N THR A 329 -0.46 -11.80 34.55
CA THR A 329 0.27 -10.72 35.20
C THR A 329 0.52 -10.99 36.69
N GLN A 330 -0.34 -11.77 37.35
CA GLN A 330 -0.08 -12.24 38.71
C GLN A 330 1.08 -13.24 38.75
N LYS A 331 1.12 -14.17 37.80
CA LYS A 331 2.25 -15.12 37.67
C LYS A 331 3.55 -14.38 37.41
N LEU A 332 3.57 -13.43 36.47
CA LEU A 332 4.73 -12.57 36.20
C LEU A 332 5.19 -11.76 37.42
N ASP A 333 4.26 -11.30 38.25
CA ASP A 333 4.60 -10.55 39.46
C ASP A 333 5.26 -11.45 40.53
N GLN A 334 4.92 -12.73 40.57
CA GLN A 334 5.47 -13.72 41.50
C GLN A 334 6.80 -14.34 41.04
N VAL A 335 7.22 -14.10 39.79
CA VAL A 335 8.50 -14.61 39.28
C VAL A 335 9.67 -14.02 40.09
N HIS A 336 10.47 -14.90 40.66
CA HIS A 336 11.68 -14.54 41.38
C HIS A 336 12.83 -14.33 40.40
N VAL A 337 13.37 -13.11 40.35
CA VAL A 337 14.55 -12.78 39.53
C VAL A 337 15.82 -13.16 40.29
N SER A 338 16.65 -14.01 39.70
CA SER A 338 17.93 -14.43 40.29
C SER A 338 18.86 -13.23 40.48
N LYS A 339 19.47 -13.11 41.68
CA LYS A 339 20.45 -12.05 42.01
C LYS A 339 21.70 -12.08 41.13
N ASP A 340 22.04 -13.25 40.60
CA ASP A 340 23.23 -13.47 39.75
C ASP A 340 22.93 -13.24 38.25
N ALA A 341 21.69 -12.88 37.90
CA ALA A 341 21.23 -12.74 36.51
C ALA A 341 21.57 -13.94 35.61
N LYS A 342 21.70 -15.16 36.17
CA LYS A 342 21.96 -16.38 35.40
C LYS A 342 20.76 -16.72 34.52
N PHE A 343 21.04 -17.24 33.32
CA PHE A 343 20.00 -17.74 32.42
C PHE A 343 19.42 -19.04 32.99
N VAL A 344 18.13 -19.01 33.34
CA VAL A 344 17.32 -20.15 33.77
C VAL A 344 16.00 -20.06 33.00
N PRO A 345 15.75 -20.94 32.02
CA PRO A 345 14.51 -20.92 31.23
C PRO A 345 13.30 -20.95 32.16
N ASN A 346 12.50 -19.89 32.15
CA ASN A 346 11.28 -19.80 32.96
C ASN A 346 10.09 -19.19 32.21
N VAL A 347 10.31 -18.72 30.98
CA VAL A 347 9.27 -18.27 30.06
C VAL A 347 9.61 -18.74 28.65
N LYS A 348 8.58 -18.90 27.81
CA LYS A 348 8.76 -19.01 26.37
C LYS A 348 8.28 -17.73 25.71
N VAL A 349 8.99 -17.26 24.69
CA VAL A 349 8.62 -16.04 23.96
C VAL A 349 8.62 -16.30 22.46
N SER A 350 7.58 -15.85 21.77
CA SER A 350 7.47 -16.01 20.31
C SER A 350 8.41 -15.09 19.55
N SER A 351 8.59 -15.35 18.24
CA SER A 351 9.04 -14.30 17.31
C SER A 351 8.15 -13.05 17.41
N PRO A 352 8.63 -11.86 16.99
CA PRO A 352 7.82 -10.67 16.85
C PRO A 352 6.58 -10.89 15.96
N LEU A 353 5.50 -10.18 16.26
CA LEU A 353 4.21 -10.25 15.56
C LEU A 353 3.65 -8.84 15.43
N GLY A 354 3.03 -8.52 14.31
CA GLY A 354 2.46 -7.20 14.07
C GLY A 354 2.19 -6.96 12.61
N SER A 355 1.45 -5.89 12.34
CA SER A 355 1.17 -5.36 10.99
C SER A 355 1.28 -3.83 10.97
N PHE A 356 1.92 -3.25 12.00
CA PHE A 356 2.09 -1.81 12.10
C PHE A 356 3.20 -1.36 11.17
N ASP A 357 2.82 -0.56 10.18
CA ASP A 357 3.72 0.05 9.22
C ASP A 357 4.26 1.40 9.75
N ALA A 358 5.56 1.42 10.07
CA ALA A 358 6.27 2.60 10.56
C ALA A 358 7.04 3.35 9.46
N THR A 359 6.83 3.05 8.17
CA THR A 359 7.61 3.62 7.05
C THR A 359 7.55 5.14 7.00
N PHE A 360 6.38 5.73 7.31
CA PHE A 360 6.16 7.18 7.41
C PHE A 360 7.11 7.89 8.39
N LEU A 361 7.64 7.17 9.39
CA LEU A 361 8.58 7.69 10.38
C LEU A 361 10.03 7.51 9.93
N LEU A 362 10.32 6.39 9.27
CA LEU A 362 11.67 6.04 8.80
C LEU A 362 12.07 6.86 7.56
N TYR A 363 11.09 7.29 6.77
CA TYR A 363 11.28 8.06 5.54
C TYR A 363 10.20 9.16 5.42
N PRO A 364 10.23 10.19 6.27
CA PRO A 364 9.26 11.27 6.20
C PRO A 364 9.38 12.00 4.85
N SER A 365 8.26 12.15 4.15
CA SER A 365 8.23 12.80 2.83
C SER A 365 8.23 14.33 2.93
N ALA A 366 7.84 14.84 4.10
CA ALA A 366 7.73 16.25 4.44
C ALA A 366 7.71 16.44 5.98
N ALA A 367 7.42 17.65 6.47
CA ALA A 367 7.28 17.93 7.91
C ALA A 367 6.07 17.19 8.52
N LEU A 368 6.31 16.42 9.58
CA LEU A 368 5.41 15.43 10.17
C LEU A 368 5.01 15.79 11.60
N ALA A 369 3.71 15.88 11.89
CA ALA A 369 3.20 15.90 13.27
C ALA A 369 2.61 14.54 13.69
N LEU A 370 3.11 13.99 14.79
CA LEU A 370 2.68 12.74 15.41
C LEU A 370 1.85 12.99 16.66
N ILE A 371 0.56 12.68 16.57
CA ILE A 371 -0.39 12.83 17.66
C ILE A 371 -0.62 11.45 18.29
N MET A 372 -0.13 11.23 19.50
CA MET A 372 -0.20 9.94 20.18
C MET A 372 -1.24 9.96 21.31
N PHE A 373 -2.29 9.16 21.17
CA PHE A 373 -3.32 8.94 22.17
C PHE A 373 -3.05 7.64 22.92
N ALA A 374 -2.63 7.75 24.18
CA ALA A 374 -2.34 6.59 25.02
C ALA A 374 -3.27 6.51 26.24
N GLY A 375 -3.71 5.30 26.59
CA GLY A 375 -4.43 5.02 27.83
C GLY A 375 -3.76 3.90 28.63
N GLY A 376 -3.25 4.19 29.82
CA GLY A 376 -2.54 3.21 30.67
C GLY A 376 -1.36 2.53 29.95
N THR A 377 -1.35 1.19 29.87
CA THR A 377 -0.29 0.44 29.18
C THR A 377 -0.30 0.59 27.66
N GLY A 378 -1.29 1.29 27.09
CA GLY A 378 -1.28 1.70 25.68
C GLY A 378 -0.10 2.58 25.29
N ILE A 379 0.65 3.11 26.26
CA ILE A 379 1.89 3.84 25.99
C ILE A 379 3.04 2.97 25.45
N THR A 380 3.00 1.65 25.68
CA THR A 380 4.11 0.74 25.35
C THR A 380 4.58 0.78 23.88
N PRO A 381 3.71 0.72 22.85
CA PRO A 381 4.16 0.92 21.47
C PRO A 381 4.69 2.34 21.20
N MET A 382 4.15 3.36 21.88
CA MET A 382 4.55 4.76 21.70
C MET A 382 5.99 5.00 22.16
N VAL A 383 6.41 4.35 23.25
CA VAL A 383 7.76 4.46 23.81
C VAL A 383 8.84 4.20 22.77
N ARG A 384 8.76 3.10 22.01
CA ARG A 384 9.78 2.78 21.00
C ARG A 384 9.76 3.75 19.82
N ILE A 385 8.58 4.23 19.46
CA ILE A 385 8.42 5.23 18.40
C ILE A 385 9.10 6.53 18.83
N ILE A 386 8.82 7.02 20.04
CA ILE A 386 9.44 8.24 20.58
C ILE A 386 10.95 8.04 20.73
N ALA A 387 11.41 6.91 21.27
CA ALA A 387 12.85 6.63 21.42
C ALA A 387 13.58 6.64 20.08
N HIS A 388 12.95 6.12 19.02
CA HIS A 388 13.48 6.20 17.67
C HIS A 388 13.59 7.65 17.18
N VAL A 389 12.56 8.47 17.39
CA VAL A 389 12.61 9.92 17.05
C VAL A 389 13.73 10.63 17.80
N VAL A 390 13.89 10.37 19.10
CA VAL A 390 14.99 10.94 19.92
C VAL A 390 16.36 10.57 19.34
N GLU A 391 16.56 9.30 18.98
CA GLU A 391 17.83 8.83 18.41
C GLU A 391 18.15 9.52 17.08
N GLN A 392 17.16 9.66 16.20
CA GLN A 392 17.34 10.34 14.93
C GLN A 392 17.57 11.85 15.09
N TYR A 393 16.91 12.48 16.07
CA TYR A 393 17.10 13.90 16.41
C TYR A 393 18.54 14.16 16.89
N HIS A 394 19.05 13.38 17.84
CA HIS A 394 20.43 13.54 18.35
C HIS A 394 21.51 13.22 17.30
N ASN A 395 21.23 12.31 16.37
CA ASN A 395 22.17 11.94 15.31
C ASN A 395 22.14 12.90 14.11
N GLY A 396 21.33 13.97 14.13
CA GLY A 396 21.18 14.93 13.03
C GLY A 396 20.54 14.32 11.77
N GLY A 397 19.81 13.21 11.92
CA GLY A 397 19.20 12.45 10.82
C GLY A 397 17.79 12.90 10.45
N LEU A 398 17.09 13.62 11.34
CA LEU A 398 15.83 14.27 11.02
C LEU A 398 16.09 15.69 10.52
N SER A 399 15.60 16.01 9.33
CA SER A 399 15.45 17.40 8.88
C SER A 399 14.47 18.14 9.81
N ASP A 400 14.69 19.42 10.07
CA ASP A 400 13.76 20.29 10.81
C ASP A 400 12.32 20.03 10.35
N GLY A 401 11.46 19.46 11.22
CA GLY A 401 10.06 19.20 10.87
C GLY A 401 9.34 17.98 11.45
N VAL A 402 9.84 17.28 12.49
CA VAL A 402 9.01 16.26 13.20
C VAL A 402 8.55 16.81 14.54
N ASP A 403 7.24 16.95 14.73
CA ASP A 403 6.60 17.31 15.99
C ASP A 403 5.87 16.09 16.60
N VAL A 404 5.96 15.90 17.90
CA VAL A 404 5.32 14.78 18.62
C VAL A 404 4.51 15.33 19.78
N VAL A 405 3.20 15.04 19.79
CA VAL A 405 2.28 15.39 20.86
C VAL A 405 1.76 14.09 21.50
N LEU A 406 2.22 13.79 22.71
CA LEU A 406 1.77 12.62 23.48
C LEU A 406 0.69 13.04 24.49
N ILE A 407 -0.55 12.62 24.23
CA ILE A 407 -1.68 12.82 25.14
C ILE A 407 -1.95 11.51 25.89
N PHE A 408 -1.75 11.53 27.21
CA PHE A 408 -1.68 10.31 28.00
C PHE A 408 -2.70 10.28 29.16
N TRP A 409 -3.75 9.47 29.00
CA TRP A 409 -4.80 9.31 30.01
C TRP A 409 -4.47 8.25 31.05
N ASN A 410 -4.57 8.63 32.32
CA ASN A 410 -4.41 7.75 33.48
C ASN A 410 -5.48 8.03 34.55
N LYS A 411 -5.55 7.21 35.61
CA LYS A 411 -6.50 7.45 36.70
C LYS A 411 -5.95 8.51 37.65
N THR A 412 -4.83 8.22 38.30
CA THR A 412 -4.15 9.15 39.21
C THR A 412 -2.74 9.45 38.73
N MET A 413 -2.04 10.38 39.40
CA MET A 413 -0.67 10.77 39.03
C MET A 413 0.31 9.59 39.17
N GLU A 414 0.11 8.73 40.16
CA GLU A 414 0.95 7.55 40.43
C GLU A 414 0.76 6.42 39.39
N ASP A 415 -0.25 6.52 38.53
CA ASP A 415 -0.48 5.59 37.42
C ASP A 415 0.26 6.00 36.14
N ILE A 416 0.78 7.23 36.06
CA ILE A 416 1.49 7.74 34.89
C ILE A 416 2.85 7.04 34.79
N ILE A 417 2.94 6.10 33.85
CA ILE A 417 4.19 5.38 33.54
C ILE A 417 5.24 6.39 33.07
N TRP A 418 6.37 6.43 33.77
CA TRP A 418 7.51 7.30 33.44
C TRP A 418 7.18 8.80 33.33
N ASN A 419 6.30 9.29 34.21
CA ASN A 419 5.94 10.71 34.27
C ASN A 419 7.16 11.65 34.21
N ASP A 420 8.16 11.39 35.05
CA ASP A 420 9.35 12.24 35.15
C ASP A 420 10.17 12.20 33.85
N GLN A 421 10.33 11.02 33.21
CA GLN A 421 11.13 10.91 31.98
C GLN A 421 10.47 11.66 30.80
N PHE A 422 9.14 11.60 30.67
CA PHE A 422 8.43 12.34 29.61
C PHE A 422 8.33 13.83 29.91
N THR A 423 8.23 14.20 31.19
CA THR A 423 8.27 15.61 31.62
C THR A 423 9.63 16.22 31.32
N ASP A 424 10.72 15.53 31.70
CA ASP A 424 12.09 15.95 31.42
C ASP A 424 12.34 16.07 29.92
N LEU A 425 11.84 15.11 29.12
CA LEU A 425 11.95 15.16 27.66
C LEU A 425 11.19 16.36 27.08
N SER A 426 9.99 16.64 27.57
CA SER A 426 9.17 17.77 27.14
C SER A 426 9.70 19.13 27.62
N GLN A 427 10.55 19.17 28.64
CA GLN A 427 11.19 20.38 29.17
C GLN A 427 12.62 20.58 28.67
N SER A 428 13.16 19.64 27.88
CA SER A 428 14.45 19.80 27.21
C SER A 428 14.42 20.99 26.24
N GLU A 429 15.58 21.52 25.82
CA GLU A 429 15.70 22.75 24.99
C GLU A 429 15.13 22.63 23.56
N SER A 430 14.25 21.68 23.29
CA SER A 430 13.76 21.36 21.96
C SER A 430 12.24 21.25 21.91
N ASP A 431 11.59 22.08 21.08
CA ASP A 431 10.12 22.23 21.01
C ASP A 431 9.40 21.05 20.30
N TRP A 432 10.13 20.05 19.83
CA TRP A 432 9.57 18.96 19.01
C TRP A 432 8.72 17.96 19.80
N PHE A 433 8.86 17.87 21.13
CA PHE A 433 8.12 16.90 21.95
C PHE A 433 7.26 17.58 23.01
N ARG A 434 5.96 17.29 23.01
CA ARG A 434 4.99 17.80 23.98
C ARG A 434 4.34 16.66 24.73
N PHE A 435 4.43 16.68 26.06
CA PHE A 435 3.80 15.69 26.94
C PHE A 435 2.58 16.27 27.66
N ILE A 436 1.42 15.64 27.45
CA ILE A 436 0.12 16.12 27.94
C ILE A 436 -0.56 15.02 28.79
N PRO A 437 -0.28 14.97 30.11
CA PRO A 437 -0.93 14.02 31.00
C PRO A 437 -2.38 14.46 31.31
N VAL A 438 -3.31 13.51 31.27
CA VAL A 438 -4.73 13.73 31.59
C VAL A 438 -5.18 12.74 32.66
N LEU A 439 -5.80 13.22 33.74
CA LEU A 439 -6.23 12.39 34.87
C LEU A 439 -7.75 12.25 34.92
N THR A 440 -8.23 11.03 35.13
CA THR A 440 -9.67 10.77 35.33
C THR A 440 -10.08 10.85 36.81
N GLN A 441 -9.13 10.71 37.74
CA GLN A 441 -9.32 10.74 39.20
C GLN A 441 -8.15 11.50 39.87
N PRO A 442 -7.96 12.79 39.58
CA PRO A 442 -6.85 13.57 40.13
C PRO A 442 -6.96 13.82 41.64
N ALA A 443 -5.82 14.03 42.31
CA ALA A 443 -5.79 14.66 43.63
C ALA A 443 -6.16 16.15 43.54
N GLN A 444 -6.61 16.77 44.64
CA GLN A 444 -6.96 18.20 44.67
C GLN A 444 -5.81 19.14 44.26
N SER A 445 -4.56 18.69 44.38
CA SER A 445 -3.36 19.45 43.98
C SER A 445 -3.09 19.43 42.47
N TRP A 446 -3.78 18.61 41.69
CA TRP A 446 -3.58 18.51 40.25
C TRP A 446 -4.13 19.75 39.53
N LYS A 447 -3.26 20.43 38.78
CA LYS A 447 -3.63 21.61 37.97
C LYS A 447 -3.72 21.32 36.47
N GLY A 448 -3.41 20.09 36.05
CA GLY A 448 -3.44 19.69 34.65
C GLY A 448 -4.85 19.31 34.18
N LEU A 449 -4.94 18.74 32.98
CA LEU A 449 -6.21 18.36 32.38
C LEU A 449 -6.89 17.21 33.13
N VAL A 450 -8.22 17.27 33.21
CA VAL A 450 -9.06 16.30 33.92
C VAL A 450 -10.18 15.82 33.02
N GLY A 451 -10.46 14.52 33.05
CA GLY A 451 -11.61 13.93 32.37
C GLY A 451 -11.29 12.71 31.53
N ARG A 452 -12.35 12.10 30.98
CA ARG A 452 -12.25 11.03 29.97
C ARG A 452 -12.16 11.67 28.57
N PRO A 453 -11.61 10.94 27.58
CA PRO A 453 -11.57 11.42 26.21
C PRO A 453 -12.96 11.87 25.73
N SER A 454 -13.05 13.09 25.21
CA SER A 454 -14.25 13.67 24.62
C SER A 454 -13.85 14.62 23.50
N MET A 455 -14.78 14.89 22.58
CA MET A 455 -14.54 15.78 21.42
C MET A 455 -14.06 17.16 21.83
N MET A 456 -14.74 17.76 22.81
CA MET A 456 -14.39 19.10 23.29
C MET A 456 -12.98 19.13 23.90
N GLN A 457 -12.62 18.12 24.69
CA GLN A 457 -11.30 18.04 25.32
C GLN A 457 -10.19 17.80 24.30
N ILE A 458 -10.39 16.87 23.36
CA ILE A 458 -9.38 16.57 22.35
C ILE A 458 -9.16 17.78 21.45
N ASN A 459 -10.23 18.45 20.98
CA ASN A 459 -10.09 19.63 20.12
C ASN A 459 -9.35 20.76 20.83
N ALA A 460 -9.69 21.07 22.08
CA ALA A 460 -8.98 22.08 22.85
C ALA A 460 -7.48 21.76 22.98
N ILE A 461 -7.13 20.50 23.26
CA ILE A 461 -5.72 20.07 23.32
C ILE A 461 -5.03 20.24 21.96
N LEU A 462 -5.70 19.89 20.86
CA LEU A 462 -5.09 19.99 19.55
C LEU A 462 -4.93 21.44 19.10
N ASP A 463 -5.89 22.31 19.39
CA ASP A 463 -5.81 23.74 19.09
C ASP A 463 -4.69 24.44 19.88
N ASP A 464 -4.47 24.05 21.14
CA ASP A 464 -3.47 24.66 22.02
C ASP A 464 -2.03 24.15 21.77
N TYR A 465 -1.88 22.90 21.33
CA TYR A 465 -0.58 22.20 21.35
C TYR A 465 -0.08 21.68 20.00
N LEU A 466 -0.86 21.79 18.91
CA LEU A 466 -0.33 21.52 17.57
C LEU A 466 0.36 22.76 16.99
N PRO A 467 1.48 22.61 16.26
CA PRO A 467 2.10 23.70 15.53
C PRO A 467 1.15 24.32 14.50
N ASP A 468 1.37 25.59 14.19
CA ASP A 468 0.55 26.38 13.26
C ASP A 468 0.47 25.73 11.86
N ARG A 469 -0.71 25.81 11.24
CA ARG A 469 -1.11 24.97 10.08
C ARG A 469 -0.27 25.15 8.81
N ASP A 470 0.57 26.18 8.73
CA ASP A 470 1.30 26.55 7.52
C ASP A 470 2.69 25.90 7.39
N VAL A 471 3.22 25.23 8.43
CA VAL A 471 4.57 24.63 8.42
C VAL A 471 4.55 23.10 8.33
N VAL A 472 3.54 22.45 8.93
CA VAL A 472 3.41 20.98 8.96
C VAL A 472 2.60 20.50 7.77
N THR A 473 3.14 19.51 7.05
CA THR A 473 2.58 19.04 5.77
C THR A 473 1.91 17.66 5.90
N GLU A 474 2.29 16.85 6.90
CA GLU A 474 1.66 15.55 7.20
C GLU A 474 1.31 15.42 8.69
N LYS A 475 0.12 14.93 9.01
CA LYS A 475 -0.33 14.67 10.40
C LYS A 475 -0.77 13.21 10.58
N HIS A 476 -0.23 12.54 11.59
CA HIS A 476 -0.51 11.14 11.88
C HIS A 476 -1.00 10.96 13.32
N ALA A 477 -2.11 10.23 13.50
CA ALA A 477 -2.61 9.86 14.82
C ALA A 477 -2.33 8.40 15.14
N LEU A 478 -1.70 8.16 16.29
CA LEU A 478 -1.42 6.84 16.83
C LEU A 478 -2.27 6.63 18.08
N ILE A 479 -3.05 5.55 18.13
CA ILE A 479 -3.98 5.29 19.24
C ILE A 479 -3.68 3.91 19.84
N CYS A 480 -3.55 3.82 21.16
CA CYS A 480 -3.47 2.55 21.87
C CYS A 480 -3.97 2.67 23.32
N GLY A 481 -4.71 1.65 23.79
CA GLY A 481 -5.27 1.60 25.14
C GLY A 481 -6.30 0.48 25.27
N SER A 482 -7.12 0.52 26.33
CA SER A 482 -8.25 -0.41 26.45
C SER A 482 -9.28 -0.21 25.33
N ASN A 483 -10.04 -1.23 24.95
CA ASN A 483 -11.07 -1.11 23.90
C ASN A 483 -12.05 0.03 24.17
N GLY A 484 -12.46 0.24 25.42
CA GLY A 484 -13.33 1.36 25.79
C GLY A 484 -12.66 2.74 25.61
N PHE A 485 -11.36 2.83 25.85
CA PHE A 485 -10.58 4.06 25.60
C PHE A 485 -10.46 4.33 24.10
N ILE A 486 -10.05 3.32 23.31
CA ILE A 486 -9.91 3.44 21.86
C ILE A 486 -11.25 3.87 21.26
N LYS A 487 -12.33 3.18 21.61
CA LYS A 487 -13.68 3.52 21.19
C LYS A 487 -14.08 4.94 21.60
N SER A 488 -13.73 5.41 22.80
CA SER A 488 -14.06 6.79 23.21
C SER A 488 -13.32 7.85 22.38
N VAL A 489 -12.06 7.59 22.01
CA VAL A 489 -11.26 8.47 21.13
C VAL A 489 -11.76 8.41 19.68
N GLU A 490 -12.21 7.23 19.23
CA GLU A 490 -12.77 7.02 17.88
C GLU A 490 -14.19 7.59 17.73
N ASP A 491 -15.09 7.36 18.69
CA ASP A 491 -16.49 7.80 18.70
C ASP A 491 -16.60 9.33 18.73
N THR A 492 -15.67 9.97 19.45
CA THR A 492 -15.42 11.41 19.45
C THR A 492 -15.18 11.96 18.02
N ASN A 493 -14.81 11.10 17.08
CA ASN A 493 -14.41 11.43 15.73
C ASN A 493 -15.45 11.01 14.66
N SER A 494 -16.53 10.33 15.07
CA SER A 494 -17.66 9.96 14.19
C SER A 494 -18.78 11.03 14.13
N SER A 495 -18.67 12.11 14.91
CA SER A 495 -19.61 13.24 14.91
C SER A 495 -18.87 14.54 14.58
N ASN A 496 -19.04 15.09 13.38
CA ASN A 496 -18.71 16.48 12.96
C ASN A 496 -17.47 17.16 13.60
N CYS A 497 -16.32 16.47 13.68
CA CYS A 497 -15.05 17.12 14.01
C CYS A 497 -14.24 17.38 12.74
N LEU A 498 -14.35 18.61 12.21
CA LEU A 498 -13.70 19.07 10.96
C LEU A 498 -12.16 18.98 11.00
N VAL A 499 -11.53 18.92 12.17
CA VAL A 499 -10.05 18.96 12.30
C VAL A 499 -9.42 17.55 12.26
N LEU A 500 -10.17 16.50 12.63
CA LEU A 500 -9.60 15.16 12.86
C LEU A 500 -9.96 14.10 11.81
N ALA A 501 -10.95 14.35 10.96
CA ALA A 501 -11.41 13.39 9.95
C ALA A 501 -10.79 13.62 8.56
N GLU A 502 -10.45 14.87 8.21
CA GLU A 502 -9.94 15.23 6.87
C GLU A 502 -8.40 15.33 6.78
N GLU A 503 -7.70 15.64 7.87
CA GLU A 503 -6.25 15.96 7.85
C GLU A 503 -5.33 14.90 8.51
N ILE A 504 -5.86 13.91 9.24
CA ILE A 504 -5.03 13.03 10.10
C ILE A 504 -5.13 11.53 9.73
N LEU A 505 -4.02 10.95 9.30
CA LEU A 505 -3.88 9.51 9.02
C LEU A 505 -3.85 8.70 10.32
N LYS A 506 -4.99 8.10 10.71
CA LYS A 506 -5.05 7.22 11.91
C LYS A 506 -4.41 5.85 11.65
N LYS A 507 -3.46 5.43 12.51
CA LYS A 507 -2.91 4.08 12.59
C LYS A 507 -3.17 3.50 14.00
N SER A 508 -3.79 2.31 14.07
CA SER A 508 -4.05 1.61 15.34
C SER A 508 -2.94 0.61 15.66
N LEU A 509 -2.56 0.53 16.93
CA LEU A 509 -1.57 -0.40 17.45
C LEU A 509 -2.30 -1.48 18.28
N HIS A 510 -2.76 -2.56 17.62
CA HIS A 510 -3.51 -3.64 18.27
C HIS A 510 -2.64 -4.86 18.61
N ILE A 511 -2.84 -5.38 19.82
CA ILE A 511 -2.25 -6.63 20.33
C ILE A 511 -3.27 -7.76 20.09
N GLY A 512 -3.05 -8.56 19.04
CA GLY A 512 -3.64 -9.89 18.85
C GLY A 512 -5.18 -10.04 18.83
N ASN A 513 -5.81 -9.77 17.69
CA ASN A 513 -6.75 -10.68 17.03
C ASN A 513 -7.09 -10.13 15.64
N VAL A 514 -6.95 -10.98 14.61
CA VAL A 514 -7.49 -10.69 13.28
C VAL A 514 -9.00 -10.64 13.42
N SER A 515 -9.54 -9.43 13.39
CA SER A 515 -10.91 -9.20 12.93
C SER A 515 -10.82 -8.12 11.87
N ARG A 516 -10.92 -8.60 10.63
CA ARG A 516 -11.45 -7.85 9.51
C ARG A 516 -12.86 -7.42 9.94
N TRP A 517 -13.04 -6.19 10.38
CA TRP A 517 -14.40 -5.68 10.60
C TRP A 517 -14.95 -5.26 9.25
N HIS A 518 -15.74 -6.17 8.68
CA HIS A 518 -16.91 -5.83 7.90
C HIS A 518 -17.87 -5.03 8.80
N VAL A 519 -18.41 -3.92 8.30
CA VAL A 519 -19.74 -3.48 8.73
C VAL A 519 -20.71 -4.16 7.78
N GLU A 520 -20.98 -5.44 8.01
CA GLU A 520 -22.20 -6.03 7.49
C GLU A 520 -23.35 -5.51 8.35
N LYS A 521 -24.33 -4.88 7.71
CA LYS A 521 -25.67 -4.75 8.27
C LYS A 521 -26.21 -6.15 8.52
N VAL A 522 -26.27 -6.56 9.79
CA VAL A 522 -27.19 -7.64 10.16
C VAL A 522 -28.58 -7.03 10.25
N SER A 523 -29.33 -7.19 9.16
CA SER A 523 -30.78 -7.08 9.14
C SER A 523 -31.36 -8.38 9.70
N TYR A 524 -32.24 -8.27 10.69
CA TYR A 524 -32.99 -9.41 11.25
C TYR A 524 -34.05 -9.89 10.24
N PRO A 525 -34.17 -11.21 9.97
CA PRO A 525 -35.44 -11.77 9.54
C PRO A 525 -36.23 -12.24 10.76
N ALA A 526 -37.43 -11.70 10.91
CA ALA A 526 -38.46 -12.27 11.76
C ALA A 526 -38.93 -13.61 11.17
N VAL A 527 -38.73 -14.71 11.88
CA VAL A 527 -39.51 -15.95 11.69
C VAL A 527 -39.87 -16.53 13.06
N ARG A 528 -41.14 -16.91 13.14
CA ARG A 528 -41.91 -17.39 14.28
C ARG A 528 -41.26 -18.59 14.97
N GLY A 529 -41.38 -18.61 16.30
CA GLY A 529 -40.84 -19.65 17.15
C GLY A 529 -41.49 -21.02 17.00
N ASN A 530 -40.77 -22.02 17.51
CA ASN A 530 -41.32 -23.09 18.32
C ASN A 530 -40.21 -23.62 19.25
N SER A 531 -40.53 -23.60 20.53
CA SER A 531 -40.04 -24.36 21.70
C SER A 531 -38.94 -25.44 21.49
N ILE A 532 -37.97 -25.49 22.41
CA ILE A 532 -37.90 -26.45 23.54
C ILE A 532 -36.60 -26.19 24.34
N ASP A 533 -36.80 -25.85 25.62
CA ASP A 533 -36.10 -26.17 26.88
C ASP A 533 -34.57 -26.40 26.94
N GLY A 534 -33.96 -25.80 27.97
CA GLY A 534 -32.69 -26.28 28.54
C GLY A 534 -31.86 -25.23 29.28
N ASP A 535 -32.35 -24.77 30.44
CA ASP A 535 -31.64 -24.36 31.67
C ASP A 535 -30.18 -23.87 31.62
N PHE A 536 -29.94 -22.66 32.12
CA PHE A 536 -29.35 -22.43 33.46
C PHE A 536 -29.31 -20.92 33.78
N GLU A 537 -30.13 -20.55 34.78
CA GLU A 537 -30.00 -19.55 35.86
C GLU A 537 -28.92 -18.46 35.70
N SER A 538 -29.27 -17.16 35.57
CA SER A 538 -29.73 -16.20 36.60
C SER A 538 -28.62 -15.85 37.62
N ASP A 539 -28.31 -14.60 37.97
CA ASP A 539 -29.13 -13.53 38.55
C ASP A 539 -28.47 -12.14 38.38
N GLU A 540 -29.26 -11.12 38.02
CA GLU A 540 -29.68 -9.92 38.80
C GLU A 540 -28.57 -8.89 39.13
N PHE A 541 -28.73 -7.58 38.93
CA PHE A 541 -29.77 -6.64 39.37
C PHE A 541 -29.70 -5.37 38.46
N LEU A 542 -30.76 -4.87 37.81
CA LEU A 542 -32.01 -4.19 38.24
C LEU A 542 -31.90 -2.67 38.53
N GLY A 543 -32.72 -1.91 37.78
CA GLY A 543 -33.28 -0.59 38.11
C GLY A 543 -32.78 0.57 37.24
N SER A 544 -33.58 1.38 36.53
CA SER A 544 -35.05 1.59 36.40
C SER A 544 -35.25 2.78 35.41
N ARG A 545 -36.11 2.70 34.38
CA ARG A 545 -37.44 3.39 34.20
C ARG A 545 -37.45 4.88 34.63
N LEU A 546 -37.90 5.92 33.89
CA LEU A 546 -38.95 6.23 32.89
C LEU A 546 -38.53 7.60 32.24
N LEU A 547 -38.94 8.08 31.05
CA LEU A 547 -40.30 8.43 30.59
C LEU A 547 -40.24 8.86 29.10
N GLU A 548 -41.32 8.61 28.37
CA GLU A 548 -41.55 8.82 26.93
C GLU A 548 -41.82 10.29 26.52
N ILE A 549 -41.80 10.49 25.18
CA ILE A 549 -42.65 11.36 24.33
C ILE A 549 -41.83 12.38 23.50
N PHE A 550 -41.60 12.03 22.22
CA PHE A 550 -41.95 12.78 21.00
C PHE A 550 -41.28 12.13 19.78
N THR A 551 -42.06 11.40 18.97
CA THR A 551 -41.72 11.09 17.57
C THR A 551 -42.29 12.20 16.67
N PRO A 552 -41.59 12.52 15.57
CA PRO A 552 -42.25 12.34 14.27
C PRO A 552 -41.33 11.79 13.15
N HIS A 553 -41.92 10.83 12.43
CA HIS A 553 -41.80 10.52 11.00
C HIS A 553 -40.43 10.21 10.37
N GLU A 554 -40.20 8.91 10.16
CA GLU A 554 -39.18 8.35 9.28
C GLU A 554 -39.59 8.46 7.79
N SER A 555 -38.78 9.18 7.01
CA SER A 555 -38.59 8.93 5.58
C SER A 555 -37.31 8.10 5.44
N THR A 556 -37.43 6.88 4.92
CA THR A 556 -36.33 5.94 4.77
C THR A 556 -35.36 6.38 3.67
N ALA A 557 -34.17 6.82 4.06
CA ALA A 557 -33.02 6.95 3.17
C ALA A 557 -32.53 5.54 2.80
N ILE A 558 -32.46 5.24 1.52
CA ILE A 558 -31.86 4.00 1.01
C ILE A 558 -30.35 4.15 1.12
N GLU A 559 -29.74 3.24 1.87
CA GLU A 559 -28.31 3.19 2.11
C GLU A 559 -27.54 2.54 0.95
N GLU A 560 -26.97 3.37 0.07
CA GLU A 560 -25.54 3.37 -0.31
C GLU A 560 -24.60 2.24 0.16
N GLU A 561 -24.29 1.22 -0.64
CA GLU A 561 -23.21 0.26 -0.36
C GLU A 561 -21.82 0.95 -0.23
N SER A 562 -21.05 0.51 0.76
CA SER A 562 -19.80 1.13 1.23
C SER A 562 -18.68 1.14 0.19
N HIS A 563 -18.20 2.34 -0.13
CA HIS A 563 -16.98 2.59 -0.92
C HIS A 563 -15.71 2.13 -0.15
N PRO A 564 -14.63 1.72 -0.83
CA PRO A 564 -13.32 1.60 -0.18
C PRO A 564 -12.89 2.97 0.35
N THR A 565 -12.43 3.02 1.60
CA THR A 565 -12.09 4.31 2.23
C THR A 565 -10.80 4.88 1.64
N ARG A 566 -10.67 6.21 1.60
CA ARG A 566 -9.47 6.96 1.13
C ARG A 566 -8.14 6.45 1.71
N LYS A 567 -8.18 5.77 2.87
CA LYS A 567 -7.04 5.10 3.53
C LYS A 567 -6.57 3.80 2.86
N GLU A 568 -7.46 3.07 2.19
CA GLU A 568 -7.11 1.82 1.48
C GLU A 568 -6.39 2.12 0.16
N VAL A 569 -6.69 3.26 -0.49
CA VAL A 569 -5.98 3.76 -1.67
C VAL A 569 -4.61 4.36 -1.32
N GLY A 570 -4.49 5.04 -0.16
CA GLY A 570 -3.24 5.62 0.33
C GLY A 570 -2.11 4.61 0.53
N LYS A 571 -2.42 3.44 1.12
CA LYS A 571 -1.43 2.35 1.32
C LYS A 571 -0.80 1.82 0.03
N TYR A 572 -1.52 1.86 -1.09
CA TYR A 572 -1.00 1.44 -2.39
C TYR A 572 -0.27 2.59 -3.11
N CYS A 573 -0.74 3.83 -2.96
CA CYS A 573 -0.07 5.02 -3.54
C CYS A 573 1.32 5.27 -2.95
N ASP A 574 1.52 5.07 -1.64
CA ASP A 574 2.80 5.30 -0.98
C ASP A 574 3.91 4.37 -1.51
N SER A 575 3.56 3.10 -1.78
CA SER A 575 4.49 2.11 -2.33
C SER A 575 4.91 2.37 -3.79
N VAL A 576 4.11 3.11 -4.56
CA VAL A 576 4.33 3.33 -6.00
C VAL A 576 4.84 4.76 -6.27
N ASN A 577 4.49 5.75 -5.43
CA ASN A 577 5.07 7.10 -5.47
C ASN A 577 6.57 7.06 -5.10
N TYR A 578 6.95 6.19 -4.16
CA TYR A 578 8.35 5.95 -3.77
C TYR A 578 9.20 5.37 -4.92
N VAL A 579 8.60 4.50 -5.75
CA VAL A 579 9.27 3.85 -6.91
C VAL A 579 9.60 4.84 -8.03
N ALA A 580 8.73 5.83 -8.25
CA ALA A 580 8.93 6.82 -9.30
C ALA A 580 9.95 7.90 -8.94
N HIS A 581 10.08 8.22 -7.65
CA HIS A 581 11.05 9.21 -7.16
C HIS A 581 12.49 8.66 -7.13
N GLN A 582 12.69 7.38 -6.77
CA GLN A 582 14.05 6.80 -6.65
C GLN A 582 14.72 6.41 -7.98
N LYS A 583 13.95 6.05 -9.02
CA LYS A 583 14.53 5.82 -10.36
C LYS A 583 15.03 7.10 -11.03
N TYR A 584 14.50 8.25 -10.63
CA TYR A 584 14.93 9.56 -11.14
C TYR A 584 16.35 9.93 -10.65
N GLU A 585 16.66 9.68 -9.37
CA GLU A 585 17.96 10.06 -8.80
C GLU A 585 19.12 9.21 -9.32
N ALA A 586 18.90 7.91 -9.59
CA ALA A 586 19.94 7.00 -10.09
C ALA A 586 20.39 7.29 -11.54
N SER A 587 19.59 7.98 -12.36
CA SER A 587 19.93 8.29 -13.78
C SER A 587 20.64 9.63 -13.98
N SER A 588 20.65 10.51 -12.97
CA SER A 588 21.13 11.89 -13.12
C SER A 588 22.65 12.09 -13.04
N ARG A 589 23.45 11.01 -13.01
CA ARG A 589 24.93 11.07 -12.96
C ARG A 589 25.57 10.52 -14.23
N GLY A 590 25.41 11.23 -15.34
CA GLY A 590 26.19 10.99 -16.57
C GLY A 590 25.74 11.91 -17.71
N LYS A 591 26.62 12.79 -18.20
CA LYS A 591 26.30 13.71 -19.31
C LYS A 591 26.07 12.95 -20.62
N GLY A 592 24.79 12.86 -20.97
CA GLY A 592 24.22 12.54 -22.28
C GLY A 592 22.72 12.37 -22.08
N LYS A 593 21.87 13.30 -22.56
CA LYS A 593 20.40 13.22 -22.43
C LYS A 593 19.89 11.97 -23.16
N SER A 594 19.85 10.85 -22.47
CA SER A 594 19.32 9.59 -22.97
C SER A 594 17.79 9.57 -22.82
N LEU A 595 17.12 8.94 -23.77
CA LEU A 595 15.67 8.82 -23.86
C LEU A 595 15.03 8.01 -22.70
N GLU A 596 15.84 7.30 -21.90
CA GLU A 596 15.40 6.30 -20.92
C GLU A 596 14.89 6.90 -19.61
N ASP A 597 15.40 8.06 -19.16
CA ASP A 597 15.06 8.63 -17.85
C ASP A 597 13.57 9.00 -17.75
N ASN A 598 12.94 9.34 -18.87
CA ASN A 598 11.55 9.81 -18.93
C ASN A 598 10.52 8.68 -19.03
N ILE A 599 10.94 7.41 -19.03
CA ILE A 599 10.07 6.26 -19.25
C ILE A 599 10.12 5.34 -18.04
N LEU A 600 8.96 4.99 -17.50
CA LEU A 600 8.83 4.08 -16.38
C LEU A 600 7.83 2.96 -16.70
N LYS A 601 8.26 1.70 -16.60
CA LYS A 601 7.35 0.56 -16.55
C LYS A 601 6.87 0.39 -15.11
N LEU A 602 5.61 0.75 -14.85
CA LEU A 602 4.95 0.68 -13.55
C LEU A 602 4.47 -0.74 -13.23
N VAL A 603 3.97 -1.45 -14.25
CA VAL A 603 3.53 -2.85 -14.13
C VAL A 603 4.20 -3.67 -15.22
N ASP A 604 4.89 -4.73 -14.79
CA ASP A 604 5.61 -5.65 -15.67
C ASP A 604 5.14 -7.09 -15.43
N ASN A 605 4.22 -7.55 -16.28
CA ASN A 605 3.73 -8.93 -16.22
C ASN A 605 4.38 -9.82 -17.29
N GLY A 606 5.28 -9.29 -18.12
CA GLY A 606 5.90 -10.04 -19.20
C GLY A 606 6.30 -9.18 -20.41
N PRO A 607 6.80 -9.81 -21.47
CA PRO A 607 7.23 -9.09 -22.68
C PRO A 607 6.04 -8.45 -23.38
N SER A 608 6.22 -7.23 -23.90
CA SER A 608 5.20 -6.50 -24.68
C SER A 608 4.71 -7.27 -25.91
N SER A 609 5.51 -8.20 -26.44
CA SER A 609 5.07 -9.11 -27.51
C SER A 609 3.91 -10.02 -27.10
N ASN A 610 3.69 -10.25 -25.80
CA ASN A 610 2.61 -11.09 -25.27
C ASN A 610 1.80 -10.40 -24.15
N ARG A 611 1.78 -9.07 -24.12
CA ARG A 611 0.99 -8.29 -23.15
C ARG A 611 0.24 -7.18 -23.89
N ILE A 612 -0.74 -6.60 -23.19
CA ILE A 612 -1.37 -5.35 -23.58
C ILE A 612 -0.62 -4.22 -22.90
N ASP A 613 0.00 -3.34 -23.66
CA ASP A 613 0.75 -2.21 -23.13
C ASP A 613 -0.12 -0.95 -23.06
N VAL A 614 -0.49 -0.59 -21.83
CA VAL A 614 -1.22 0.64 -21.48
C VAL A 614 -0.21 1.73 -21.15
N VAL A 615 -0.26 2.86 -21.85
CA VAL A 615 0.83 3.86 -21.81
C VAL A 615 0.31 5.23 -21.43
N PHE A 616 0.60 5.66 -20.21
CA PHE A 616 0.30 6.99 -19.69
C PHE A 616 1.33 8.02 -20.15
N MET A 617 0.87 9.17 -20.63
CA MET A 617 1.70 10.32 -20.99
C MET A 617 1.13 11.59 -20.36
N GLY A 618 1.99 12.52 -19.93
CA GLY A 618 1.54 13.77 -19.28
C GLY A 618 1.47 14.96 -20.24
N ASP A 619 0.48 15.83 -20.12
CA ASP A 619 0.53 17.15 -20.77
C ASP A 619 0.23 18.27 -19.77
N GLY A 620 0.93 19.40 -19.91
CA GLY A 620 0.83 20.50 -18.95
C GLY A 620 1.62 20.29 -17.66
N TYR A 621 2.50 19.28 -17.60
CA TYR A 621 3.48 19.11 -16.52
C TYR A 621 4.82 19.71 -16.95
N THR A 622 5.32 20.70 -16.22
CA THR A 622 6.66 21.25 -16.44
C THR A 622 7.76 20.32 -15.92
N GLU A 623 9.02 20.55 -16.29
CA GLU A 623 10.15 19.75 -15.78
C GLU A 623 10.20 19.71 -14.24
N LYS A 624 9.83 20.81 -13.57
CA LYS A 624 9.75 20.89 -12.10
C LYS A 624 8.63 20.03 -11.51
N GLU A 625 7.58 19.77 -12.28
CA GLU A 625 6.42 18.97 -11.86
C GLU A 625 6.56 17.50 -12.25
N ARG A 626 7.76 17.05 -12.65
CA ARG A 626 8.03 15.64 -12.95
C ARG A 626 7.68 14.69 -11.80
N PRO A 627 8.02 14.98 -10.53
CA PRO A 627 7.52 14.20 -9.38
C PRO A 627 6.00 14.12 -9.31
N LYS A 628 5.32 15.26 -9.47
CA LYS A 628 3.86 15.37 -9.46
C LYS A 628 3.24 14.49 -10.54
N PHE A 629 3.77 14.52 -11.77
CA PHE A 629 3.31 13.67 -12.86
C PHE A 629 3.32 12.19 -12.47
N PHE A 630 4.45 11.68 -11.99
CA PHE A 630 4.51 10.26 -11.66
C PHE A 630 3.63 9.92 -10.44
N ALA A 631 3.46 10.85 -9.50
CA ALA A 631 2.54 10.66 -8.39
C ALA A 631 1.07 10.56 -8.84
N ASP A 632 0.67 11.44 -9.76
CA ASP A 632 -0.66 11.42 -10.36
C ASP A 632 -0.91 10.13 -11.14
N ILE A 633 0.01 9.73 -12.02
CA ILE A 633 -0.13 8.49 -12.80
C ILE A 633 -0.20 7.28 -11.89
N THR A 634 0.66 7.23 -10.88
CA THR A 634 0.67 6.15 -9.89
C THR A 634 -0.68 5.99 -9.22
N ARG A 635 -1.22 7.07 -8.67
CA ARG A 635 -2.52 7.07 -8.01
C ARG A 635 -3.62 6.60 -8.97
N LEU A 636 -3.66 7.17 -10.19
CA LEU A 636 -4.64 6.79 -11.21
C LEU A 636 -4.53 5.31 -11.59
N VAL A 637 -3.31 4.77 -11.67
CA VAL A 637 -3.07 3.34 -11.94
C VAL A 637 -3.59 2.47 -10.81
N VAL A 638 -3.30 2.83 -9.56
CA VAL A 638 -3.80 2.11 -8.38
C VAL A 638 -5.33 2.11 -8.36
N GLU A 639 -5.93 3.30 -8.47
CA GLU A 639 -7.38 3.50 -8.42
C GLU A 639 -8.09 2.81 -9.59
N THR A 640 -7.46 2.65 -10.75
CA THR A 640 -8.10 2.12 -11.96
C THR A 640 -7.85 0.62 -12.17
N PHE A 641 -6.65 0.15 -11.84
CA PHE A 641 -6.20 -1.21 -12.16
C PHE A 641 -5.96 -2.11 -10.94
N TYR A 642 -5.54 -1.60 -9.78
CA TYR A 642 -5.29 -2.47 -8.62
C TYR A 642 -6.50 -2.60 -7.70
N ALA A 643 -7.10 -1.47 -7.34
CA ALA A 643 -8.16 -1.42 -6.34
C ALA A 643 -9.57 -1.62 -6.92
N SER A 644 -9.73 -1.67 -8.26
CA SER A 644 -11.04 -1.43 -8.87
C SER A 644 -11.19 -2.06 -10.28
N THR A 645 -11.81 -1.33 -11.21
CA THR A 645 -12.45 -1.72 -12.49
C THR A 645 -11.72 -2.79 -13.30
N PHE A 646 -10.40 -2.66 -13.47
CA PHE A 646 -9.63 -3.52 -14.39
C PHE A 646 -8.71 -4.52 -13.69
N SER A 647 -8.86 -4.72 -12.38
CA SER A 647 -8.02 -5.62 -11.57
C SER A 647 -7.97 -7.07 -12.06
N GLU A 648 -9.09 -7.60 -12.58
CA GLU A 648 -9.13 -8.97 -13.10
C GLU A 648 -8.28 -9.18 -14.37
N PHE A 649 -8.00 -8.11 -15.12
CA PHE A 649 -7.20 -8.15 -16.34
C PHE A 649 -5.71 -7.91 -16.09
N LEU A 650 -5.30 -7.48 -14.89
CA LEU A 650 -3.92 -7.10 -14.57
C LEU A 650 -2.86 -8.06 -15.11
N PRO A 651 -2.98 -9.41 -14.97
CA PRO A 651 -1.97 -10.34 -15.49
C PRO A 651 -1.71 -10.24 -17.01
N LEU A 652 -2.66 -9.69 -17.77
CA LEU A 652 -2.58 -9.48 -19.21
C LEU A 652 -1.91 -8.15 -19.59
N LEU A 653 -1.71 -7.25 -18.63
CA LEU A 653 -1.33 -5.87 -18.87
C LEU A 653 0.13 -5.59 -18.50
N ASN A 654 0.76 -4.73 -19.28
CA ASN A 654 1.88 -3.91 -18.86
C ASN A 654 1.41 -2.46 -18.76
N ILE A 655 1.91 -1.72 -17.76
CA ILE A 655 1.57 -0.30 -17.59
C ILE A 655 2.84 0.52 -17.62
N TRP A 656 2.85 1.55 -18.48
CA TRP A 656 3.97 2.45 -18.69
C TRP A 656 3.56 3.89 -18.38
N ALA A 657 4.52 4.69 -17.94
CA ALA A 657 4.41 6.13 -17.78
C ALA A 657 5.55 6.81 -18.53
N ILE A 658 5.22 7.78 -19.39
CA ILE A 658 6.18 8.58 -20.16
C ILE A 658 6.02 10.03 -19.73
N PHE A 659 7.04 10.58 -19.09
CA PHE A 659 7.09 11.99 -18.74
C PHE A 659 7.40 12.84 -19.98
N THR A 660 6.55 13.82 -20.24
CA THR A 660 6.61 14.70 -21.42
C THR A 660 6.60 16.17 -21.02
N PRO A 661 7.78 16.76 -20.71
CA PRO A 661 7.87 18.08 -20.11
C PRO A 661 7.29 19.16 -21.03
N SER A 662 6.28 19.86 -20.51
CA SER A 662 5.65 21.03 -21.12
C SER A 662 6.38 22.31 -20.74
N THR A 663 6.27 23.35 -21.57
CA THR A 663 6.82 24.68 -21.22
C THR A 663 5.99 25.34 -20.13
N ASP A 664 4.67 25.27 -20.24
CA ASP A 664 3.76 25.83 -19.25
C ASP A 664 3.09 24.75 -18.40
N SER A 665 2.86 25.06 -17.13
CA SER A 665 2.02 24.26 -16.23
C SER A 665 0.53 24.51 -16.52
N GLY A 666 -0.25 23.45 -16.46
CA GLY A 666 -1.68 23.43 -16.77
C GLY A 666 -1.99 23.23 -18.26
N ILE A 667 -3.27 23.13 -18.59
CA ILE A 667 -3.77 23.05 -19.97
C ILE A 667 -4.39 24.38 -20.43
N SER A 668 -4.64 24.51 -21.74
CA SER A 668 -5.25 25.73 -22.28
C SER A 668 -6.75 25.82 -21.94
N TYR A 669 -7.18 27.00 -21.53
CA TYR A 669 -8.59 27.36 -21.32
C TYR A 669 -9.03 28.40 -22.36
N PRO A 670 -10.34 28.58 -22.59
CA PRO A 670 -10.87 29.68 -23.39
C PRO A 670 -10.28 31.03 -22.95
N GLY A 671 -9.64 31.74 -23.89
CA GLY A 671 -8.97 33.02 -23.62
C GLY A 671 -7.62 32.94 -22.87
N ARG A 672 -7.15 31.74 -22.51
CA ARG A 672 -5.88 31.51 -21.81
C ARG A 672 -5.12 30.35 -22.45
N GLN A 673 -4.28 30.68 -23.44
CA GLN A 673 -3.49 29.69 -24.16
C GLN A 673 -2.22 29.32 -23.39
N LYS A 674 -1.90 28.02 -23.37
CA LYS A 674 -0.71 27.44 -22.74
C LYS A 674 0.11 26.69 -23.79
N ASN A 675 1.43 26.79 -23.71
CA ASN A 675 2.38 26.06 -24.54
C ASN A 675 2.74 24.72 -23.90
N THR A 676 1.90 23.71 -24.15
CA THR A 676 2.13 22.34 -23.67
C THR A 676 2.60 21.40 -24.78
N THR A 677 3.20 20.28 -24.38
CA THR A 677 3.80 19.28 -25.27
C THR A 677 2.81 18.80 -26.34
N PHE A 678 1.60 18.45 -25.93
CA PHE A 678 0.53 17.96 -26.81
C PHE A 678 -0.55 19.01 -27.11
N SER A 679 -0.45 20.19 -26.52
CA SER A 679 -1.40 21.30 -26.68
C SER A 679 -2.83 20.88 -26.32
N LEU A 680 -2.99 20.24 -25.15
CA LEU A 680 -4.31 19.99 -24.55
C LEU A 680 -5.05 21.31 -24.31
N HIS A 681 -6.34 21.31 -24.64
CA HIS A 681 -7.20 22.48 -24.48
C HIS A 681 -8.66 22.08 -24.22
N ARG A 682 -9.34 22.93 -23.45
CA ARG A 682 -10.80 22.90 -23.31
C ARG A 682 -11.45 23.81 -24.37
N PRO A 683 -12.63 23.44 -24.92
CA PRO A 683 -13.28 24.20 -25.98
C PRO A 683 -13.83 25.54 -25.48
N THR A 684 -13.91 26.54 -26.38
CA THR A 684 -14.43 27.90 -26.13
C THR A 684 -15.96 27.99 -26.08
N SER A 685 -16.67 26.97 -26.54
CA SER A 685 -18.13 26.89 -26.50
C SER A 685 -18.56 25.47 -26.13
N GLY A 686 -19.63 25.35 -25.33
CA GLY A 686 -20.10 24.08 -24.78
C GLY A 686 -19.57 23.77 -23.37
N ALA A 687 -19.96 22.62 -22.83
CA ALA A 687 -19.53 22.18 -21.51
C ALA A 687 -18.01 22.01 -21.52
N PRO A 688 -17.27 22.55 -20.54
CA PRO A 688 -15.82 22.40 -20.44
C PRO A 688 -15.37 20.94 -20.22
N ARG A 689 -16.28 19.95 -20.29
CA ARG A 689 -16.05 18.52 -20.07
C ARG A 689 -15.01 17.88 -21.00
N GLY A 690 -14.92 18.33 -22.24
CA GLY A 690 -14.01 17.72 -23.23
C GLY A 690 -12.62 18.32 -23.15
N ILE A 691 -11.59 17.47 -23.11
CA ILE A 691 -10.18 17.89 -23.21
C ILE A 691 -9.60 17.33 -24.50
N TYR A 692 -9.23 18.22 -25.43
CA TYR A 692 -8.85 17.84 -26.79
C TYR A 692 -7.35 17.91 -27.01
N VAL A 693 -6.82 16.89 -27.69
CA VAL A 693 -5.41 16.80 -28.10
C VAL A 693 -5.23 17.46 -29.46
N ARG A 694 -4.48 18.58 -29.53
CA ARG A 694 -4.19 19.24 -30.81
C ARG A 694 -3.04 18.57 -31.57
N LYS A 695 -1.95 18.19 -30.88
CA LYS A 695 -0.75 17.58 -31.49
C LYS A 695 -0.77 16.05 -31.44
N LYS A 696 -1.81 15.41 -32.01
CA LYS A 696 -2.01 13.94 -31.98
C LYS A 696 -0.83 13.14 -32.52
N ASN A 697 -0.23 13.58 -33.62
CA ASN A 697 0.93 12.91 -34.22
C ASN A 697 2.15 12.88 -33.27
N ALA A 698 2.38 13.96 -32.52
CA ALA A 698 3.44 14.01 -31.53
C ALA A 698 3.16 13.06 -30.36
N ALA A 699 1.92 13.02 -29.86
CA ALA A 699 1.53 12.08 -28.81
C ALA A 699 1.70 10.61 -29.24
N ARG A 700 1.26 10.26 -30.46
CA ARG A 700 1.45 8.90 -30.99
C ARG A 700 2.93 8.56 -31.19
N ALA A 701 3.73 9.49 -31.69
CA ALA A 701 5.17 9.30 -31.85
C ALA A 701 5.87 9.08 -30.49
N THR A 702 5.48 9.83 -29.46
CA THR A 702 5.98 9.64 -28.08
C THR A 702 5.70 8.22 -27.59
N CYS A 703 4.46 7.75 -27.70
CA CYS A 703 4.09 6.42 -27.23
C CYS A 703 4.84 5.30 -27.98
N ARG A 704 5.05 5.45 -29.30
CA ARG A 704 5.82 4.49 -30.11
C ARG A 704 7.31 4.38 -29.75
N ARG A 705 7.86 5.30 -28.95
CA ARG A 705 9.25 5.23 -28.47
C ARG A 705 9.54 3.98 -27.64
N LEU A 706 8.52 3.37 -27.04
CA LEU A 706 8.65 2.14 -26.25
C LEU A 706 8.96 0.90 -27.10
N GLY A 707 8.75 0.97 -28.42
CA GLY A 707 8.97 -0.12 -29.35
C GLY A 707 7.71 -0.50 -30.13
N PRO A 708 7.86 -1.33 -31.18
CA PRO A 708 6.79 -1.64 -32.12
C PRO A 708 5.59 -2.37 -31.51
N SER A 709 5.78 -3.03 -30.36
CA SER A 709 4.75 -3.82 -29.67
C SER A 709 4.33 -3.23 -28.33
N ALA A 710 4.80 -2.04 -27.95
CA ALA A 710 4.66 -1.49 -26.59
C ALA A 710 3.88 -0.16 -26.58
N CYS A 711 2.73 -0.08 -27.27
CA CYS A 711 1.88 1.11 -27.31
C CYS A 711 0.46 0.76 -27.80
N ASP A 712 -0.22 -0.18 -27.12
CA ASP A 712 -1.56 -0.61 -27.52
C ASP A 712 -2.62 0.46 -27.19
N TYR A 713 -2.60 0.96 -25.95
CA TYR A 713 -3.58 1.94 -25.45
C TYR A 713 -2.89 3.18 -24.86
N PRO A 714 -2.69 4.24 -25.65
CA PRO A 714 -2.12 5.48 -25.15
C PRO A 714 -3.15 6.29 -24.36
N ILE A 715 -2.75 6.76 -23.19
CA ILE A 715 -3.53 7.60 -22.29
C ILE A 715 -2.79 8.93 -22.14
N ILE A 716 -3.51 10.04 -22.15
CA ILE A 716 -2.94 11.36 -21.85
C ILE A 716 -3.62 11.91 -20.61
N ILE A 717 -2.81 12.21 -19.59
CA ILE A 717 -3.28 12.86 -18.37
C ILE A 717 -2.94 14.35 -18.43
N ALA A 718 -3.98 15.18 -18.38
CA ALA A 718 -3.88 16.61 -18.23
C ALA A 718 -3.50 16.98 -16.79
N ASN A 719 -2.49 17.82 -16.61
CA ASN A 719 -2.25 18.52 -15.34
C ASN A 719 -3.36 19.56 -15.10
N ASP A 720 -4.51 19.10 -14.63
CA ASP A 720 -5.72 19.87 -14.38
C ASP A 720 -6.46 19.23 -13.21
N GLU A 721 -6.98 20.03 -12.29
CA GLU A 721 -7.58 19.56 -11.04
C GLU A 721 -9.08 19.29 -11.18
N TYR A 722 -9.65 19.55 -12.36
CA TYR A 722 -11.09 19.52 -12.59
C TYR A 722 -11.51 18.48 -13.63
N TYR A 723 -12.72 17.96 -13.46
CA TYR A 723 -13.38 17.01 -14.33
C TYR A 723 -13.20 17.35 -15.81
N GLY A 724 -12.71 16.38 -16.55
CA GLY A 724 -12.68 16.43 -17.99
C GLY A 724 -11.94 15.26 -18.59
N GLY A 725 -12.29 14.98 -19.83
CA GLY A 725 -11.71 13.87 -20.57
C GLY A 725 -12.42 13.67 -21.89
N ILE A 726 -11.84 12.80 -22.69
CA ILE A 726 -12.48 12.35 -23.91
C ILE A 726 -11.90 11.00 -24.32
N GLY A 727 -12.76 10.15 -24.86
CA GLY A 727 -12.39 8.90 -25.49
C GLY A 727 -11.89 9.09 -26.92
N GLY A 728 -11.47 7.98 -27.52
CA GLY A 728 -10.96 7.94 -28.90
C GLY A 728 -9.61 7.26 -28.97
N GLU A 729 -8.78 7.69 -29.91
CA GLU A 729 -7.43 7.14 -30.11
C GLU A 729 -6.57 7.21 -28.84
N PHE A 730 -6.72 8.32 -28.10
CA PHE A 730 -6.12 8.53 -26.80
C PHE A 730 -7.25 8.64 -25.80
N ALA A 731 -7.22 7.83 -24.75
CA ALA A 731 -8.05 8.11 -23.58
C ALA A 731 -7.45 9.32 -22.88
N VAL A 732 -8.23 10.39 -22.72
CA VAL A 732 -7.79 11.61 -22.03
C VAL A 732 -8.54 11.72 -20.71
N SER A 733 -7.80 11.99 -19.63
CA SER A 733 -8.35 12.34 -18.33
C SER A 733 -7.49 13.40 -17.65
N THR A 734 -7.81 13.77 -16.41
CA THR A 734 -7.10 14.79 -15.62
C THR A 734 -6.43 14.22 -14.39
N SER A 735 -5.54 15.00 -13.78
CA SER A 735 -4.98 14.76 -12.45
C SER A 735 -5.96 14.98 -11.30
N SER A 736 -7.22 15.35 -11.54
CA SER A 736 -8.23 15.52 -10.48
C SER A 736 -8.25 14.35 -9.49
N LEU A 737 -8.25 14.68 -8.20
CA LEU A 737 -8.34 13.72 -7.10
C LEU A 737 -9.75 13.12 -6.95
N THR A 738 -10.78 13.83 -7.42
CA THR A 738 -12.19 13.42 -7.25
C THR A 738 -12.77 12.78 -8.50
N SER A 739 -12.30 13.18 -9.69
CA SER A 739 -12.91 12.75 -10.95
C SER A 739 -11.94 12.15 -11.97
N GLY A 740 -10.62 12.24 -11.76
CA GLY A 740 -9.61 11.73 -12.70
C GLY A 740 -9.74 10.24 -13.00
N ALA A 741 -9.81 9.40 -11.96
CA ALA A 741 -9.99 7.95 -12.12
C ALA A 741 -11.38 7.60 -12.65
N MET A 742 -12.42 8.31 -12.18
CA MET A 742 -13.81 8.13 -12.63
C MET A 742 -13.92 8.28 -14.15
N VAL A 743 -13.39 9.37 -14.70
CA VAL A 743 -13.37 9.63 -16.15
C VAL A 743 -12.46 8.62 -16.85
N LEU A 744 -11.26 8.38 -16.32
CA LEU A 744 -10.29 7.48 -16.93
C LEU A 744 -10.85 6.07 -17.12
N ARG A 745 -11.53 5.51 -16.11
CA ARG A 745 -12.14 4.18 -16.22
C ARG A 745 -13.18 4.13 -17.35
N HIS A 746 -14.01 5.17 -17.46
CA HIS A 746 -15.04 5.27 -18.49
C HIS A 746 -14.44 5.34 -19.90
N GLU A 747 -13.44 6.21 -20.11
CA GLU A 747 -12.77 6.34 -21.41
C GLU A 747 -12.00 5.07 -21.80
N LEU A 748 -11.42 4.38 -20.81
CA LEU A 748 -10.81 3.06 -21.02
C LEU A 748 -11.82 1.97 -21.33
N GLY A 749 -13.07 2.08 -20.84
CA GLY A 749 -14.16 1.19 -21.22
C GLY A 749 -14.40 1.20 -22.73
N HIS A 750 -14.48 2.39 -23.35
CA HIS A 750 -14.58 2.52 -24.81
C HIS A 750 -13.37 1.93 -25.55
N ASN A 751 -12.16 2.13 -24.99
CA ASN A 751 -10.92 1.66 -25.60
C ASN A 751 -10.80 0.13 -25.56
N PHE A 752 -10.99 -0.46 -24.37
CA PHE A 752 -10.76 -1.89 -24.13
C PHE A 752 -11.90 -2.77 -24.66
N ALA A 753 -13.16 -2.31 -24.57
CA ALA A 753 -14.33 -3.12 -24.93
C ALA A 753 -14.94 -2.74 -26.29
N ARG A 754 -14.46 -1.69 -26.98
CA ARG A 754 -15.08 -1.18 -28.24
C ARG A 754 -16.61 -1.01 -28.11
N VAL A 755 -17.04 -0.47 -26.98
CA VAL A 755 -18.45 -0.22 -26.64
C VAL A 755 -18.82 1.24 -26.79
N GLY A 756 -20.10 1.52 -26.98
CA GLY A 756 -20.65 2.87 -26.93
C GLY A 756 -21.08 3.26 -25.51
N GLU A 757 -21.74 4.41 -25.45
CA GLU A 757 -22.35 4.97 -24.26
C GLU A 757 -23.59 4.20 -23.83
N GLU A 758 -23.84 4.15 -22.52
CA GLU A 758 -25.11 3.67 -21.96
C GLU A 758 -25.88 4.78 -21.23
N TYR A 759 -25.24 5.92 -20.95
CA TYR A 759 -25.91 7.09 -20.41
C TYR A 759 -26.77 7.81 -21.45
N ASP A 760 -27.79 8.55 -21.01
CA ASP A 760 -28.70 9.26 -21.92
C ASP A 760 -28.06 10.57 -22.39
N GLY A 761 -28.38 10.99 -23.63
CA GLY A 761 -27.79 12.18 -24.24
C GLY A 761 -26.38 12.01 -24.81
N GLY A 762 -25.87 10.78 -24.84
CA GLY A 762 -24.64 10.43 -25.55
C GLY A 762 -24.79 10.54 -27.07
N GLU A 763 -23.66 10.39 -27.77
CA GLU A 763 -23.59 10.47 -29.24
C GLU A 763 -23.43 9.10 -29.90
N VAL A 764 -22.88 8.11 -29.17
CA VAL A 764 -22.48 6.82 -29.72
C VAL A 764 -23.13 5.68 -28.94
N TYR A 765 -24.06 4.97 -29.57
CA TYR A 765 -24.73 3.79 -29.00
C TYR A 765 -24.47 2.59 -29.91
N ASN A 766 -23.36 1.89 -29.68
CA ASN A 766 -22.90 0.77 -30.49
C ASN A 766 -22.20 -0.28 -29.61
N GLY A 767 -21.72 -1.37 -30.23
CA GLY A 767 -20.99 -2.41 -29.52
C GLY A 767 -21.89 -3.42 -28.81
N VAL A 768 -21.27 -4.27 -27.99
CA VAL A 768 -21.95 -5.40 -27.33
C VAL A 768 -22.94 -4.97 -26.25
N ASN A 769 -22.86 -3.73 -25.78
CA ASN A 769 -23.70 -3.16 -24.73
C ASN A 769 -24.86 -2.31 -25.27
N SER A 770 -25.07 -2.28 -26.59
CA SER A 770 -26.14 -1.49 -27.20
C SER A 770 -26.97 -2.29 -28.21
N ALA A 771 -28.28 -2.06 -28.21
CA ALA A 771 -29.18 -2.64 -29.18
C ALA A 771 -30.20 -1.61 -29.69
N SER A 772 -30.42 -1.55 -31.00
CA SER A 772 -31.39 -0.62 -31.62
C SER A 772 -32.85 -1.09 -31.49
N SER A 773 -33.06 -2.37 -31.19
CA SER A 773 -34.36 -3.01 -31.00
C SER A 773 -34.23 -4.23 -30.08
N LEU A 774 -35.34 -4.73 -29.54
CA LEU A 774 -35.35 -5.96 -28.74
C LEU A 774 -34.91 -7.19 -29.57
N GLN A 775 -35.10 -7.16 -30.89
CA GLN A 775 -34.66 -8.21 -31.80
C GLN A 775 -33.14 -8.20 -31.98
N SER A 776 -32.48 -7.05 -31.86
CA SER A 776 -31.03 -6.92 -32.04
C SER A 776 -30.20 -7.07 -30.75
N VAL A 777 -30.79 -7.51 -29.63
CA VAL A 777 -30.08 -7.65 -28.35
C VAL A 777 -28.92 -8.66 -28.46
N GLY A 778 -27.69 -8.20 -28.30
CA GLY A 778 -26.47 -9.01 -28.42
C GLY A 778 -26.13 -9.86 -27.19
N TRP A 779 -26.61 -9.47 -26.00
CA TRP A 779 -26.24 -10.07 -24.71
C TRP A 779 -27.20 -11.16 -24.23
N ARG A 780 -27.81 -11.90 -25.15
CA ARG A 780 -28.82 -12.94 -24.83
C ARG A 780 -28.29 -14.03 -23.90
N ALA A 781 -27.01 -14.37 -24.00
CA ALA A 781 -26.35 -15.36 -23.14
C ALA A 781 -26.25 -14.91 -21.66
N TRP A 782 -26.45 -13.62 -21.41
CA TRP A 782 -26.38 -13.02 -20.07
C TRP A 782 -27.73 -12.75 -19.43
N LEU A 783 -28.85 -12.87 -20.16
CA LEU A 783 -30.18 -12.65 -19.60
C LEU A 783 -30.45 -13.58 -18.42
N ASP A 784 -31.00 -13.03 -17.34
CA ASP A 784 -31.28 -13.79 -16.13
C ASP A 784 -32.34 -14.85 -16.32
N LYS A 785 -32.03 -16.07 -15.87
CA LYS A 785 -32.93 -17.23 -15.97
C LYS A 785 -34.09 -17.18 -14.97
N ASN A 786 -34.00 -16.34 -13.93
CA ASN A 786 -34.90 -16.29 -12.79
C ASN A 786 -35.76 -15.01 -12.70
N SER A 787 -35.82 -14.17 -13.75
CA SER A 787 -36.73 -13.01 -13.74
C SER A 787 -38.18 -13.48 -13.58
N SER A 788 -38.82 -13.02 -12.51
CA SER A 788 -40.13 -13.47 -11.99
C SER A 788 -41.32 -13.25 -12.93
N SER A 789 -41.11 -12.71 -14.13
CA SER A 789 -42.16 -12.37 -15.09
C SER A 789 -41.96 -13.10 -16.43
N GLY A 790 -42.19 -14.42 -16.41
CA GLY A 790 -42.74 -15.17 -17.56
C GLY A 790 -41.85 -15.34 -18.80
N GLY A 791 -40.87 -16.26 -18.71
CA GLY A 791 -40.31 -16.95 -19.87
C GLY A 791 -38.78 -17.00 -19.90
N ARG A 792 -38.21 -18.20 -19.74
CA ARG A 792 -36.76 -18.47 -19.86
C ARG A 792 -36.17 -17.74 -21.07
N GLY A 793 -35.23 -16.81 -20.84
CA GLY A 793 -34.42 -16.20 -21.91
C GLY A 793 -35.17 -15.34 -22.92
N ARG A 794 -36.40 -14.87 -22.62
CA ARG A 794 -37.12 -13.96 -23.50
C ARG A 794 -36.68 -12.52 -23.23
N VAL A 795 -36.18 -11.84 -24.27
CA VAL A 795 -35.85 -10.42 -24.22
C VAL A 795 -37.13 -9.61 -23.95
N ARG A 796 -37.14 -8.80 -22.89
CA ARG A 796 -38.20 -7.83 -22.58
C ARG A 796 -37.64 -6.43 -22.39
N GLU A 797 -38.41 -5.42 -22.77
CA GLU A 797 -38.12 -4.03 -22.43
C GLU A 797 -38.47 -3.78 -20.96
N GLU A 798 -37.55 -3.18 -20.21
CA GLU A 798 -37.85 -2.66 -18.87
C GLU A 798 -38.59 -1.33 -19.01
N ARG A 799 -39.76 -1.22 -18.37
CA ARG A 799 -40.70 -0.13 -18.61
C ARG A 799 -40.22 1.16 -17.93
N MET A 800 -39.62 2.07 -18.71
CA MET A 800 -39.14 3.38 -18.27
C MET A 800 -39.36 4.43 -19.37
N VAL A 801 -39.58 5.69 -18.98
CA VAL A 801 -39.63 6.84 -19.89
C VAL A 801 -38.91 8.04 -19.28
N TYR A 802 -38.17 8.79 -20.09
CA TYR A 802 -37.66 10.09 -19.66
C TYR A 802 -38.77 11.15 -19.73
N ARG A 803 -38.81 12.04 -18.74
CA ARG A 803 -39.63 13.25 -18.71
C ARG A 803 -38.81 14.52 -18.91
N ILE A 804 -37.57 14.51 -18.43
CA ILE A 804 -36.59 15.57 -18.66
C ILE A 804 -35.31 14.90 -19.17
N LEU A 805 -34.83 15.38 -20.31
CA LEU A 805 -33.51 15.04 -20.86
C LEU A 805 -32.78 16.35 -21.16
N GLY A 806 -32.29 17.01 -20.11
CA GLY A 806 -31.73 18.36 -20.18
C GLY A 806 -30.22 18.40 -20.02
N PHE A 807 -29.53 19.13 -20.91
CA PHE A 807 -28.09 19.42 -20.83
C PHE A 807 -27.85 20.92 -20.88
N PRO A 808 -28.34 21.68 -19.88
CA PRO A 808 -28.46 23.12 -19.97
C PRO A 808 -27.11 23.84 -20.03
N GLN A 809 -26.05 23.27 -19.43
CA GLN A 809 -24.73 23.92 -19.32
C GLN A 809 -24.82 25.35 -18.74
N ASN A 810 -25.79 25.55 -17.84
CA ASN A 810 -26.15 26.85 -17.31
C ASN A 810 -25.33 27.19 -16.07
N ASP A 811 -25.09 28.48 -15.88
CA ASP A 811 -24.52 29.07 -14.67
C ASP A 811 -25.67 29.49 -13.72
N LEU A 812 -25.82 28.73 -12.63
CA LEU A 812 -26.87 28.92 -11.62
C LEU A 812 -26.72 30.23 -10.85
N ASP A 813 -25.53 30.82 -10.83
CA ASP A 813 -25.32 32.13 -10.21
C ASP A 813 -25.95 33.26 -11.03
N LYS A 814 -26.26 33.01 -12.31
CA LYS A 814 -26.88 34.00 -13.21
C LYS A 814 -28.38 33.80 -13.39
N ARG A 815 -28.84 32.55 -13.42
CA ARG A 815 -30.25 32.24 -13.71
C ARG A 815 -30.67 30.89 -13.13
N GLU A 816 -31.86 30.86 -12.52
CA GLU A 816 -32.53 29.60 -12.19
C GLU A 816 -32.92 28.79 -13.43
N VAL A 817 -33.01 27.47 -13.27
CA VAL A 817 -33.41 26.55 -14.32
C VAL A 817 -34.70 25.86 -13.91
N SER A 818 -35.74 26.00 -14.74
CA SER A 818 -37.04 25.36 -14.52
C SER A 818 -37.43 24.48 -15.71
N TYR A 819 -37.90 23.28 -15.44
CA TYR A 819 -38.41 22.33 -16.42
C TYR A 819 -39.86 22.00 -16.11
N THR A 820 -40.75 22.21 -17.07
CA THR A 820 -42.15 21.78 -16.98
C THR A 820 -42.36 20.55 -17.85
N PHE A 821 -42.92 19.50 -17.27
CA PHE A 821 -43.22 18.25 -17.97
C PHE A 821 -44.60 17.70 -17.57
N ARG A 822 -45.10 16.70 -18.28
CA ARG A 822 -46.40 16.06 -17.98
C ARG A 822 -46.22 14.58 -17.70
N SER A 823 -46.77 14.10 -16.58
CA SER A 823 -47.01 12.67 -16.37
C SER A 823 -48.39 12.32 -16.92
N ASN A 824 -48.48 11.18 -17.59
CA ASN A 824 -49.74 10.63 -18.12
C ASN A 824 -50.35 9.59 -17.18
N GLY A 825 -49.83 9.43 -15.96
CA GLY A 825 -50.31 8.46 -14.98
C GLY A 825 -50.05 6.99 -15.35
N ALA A 826 -49.37 6.71 -16.47
CA ALA A 826 -49.14 5.34 -16.94
C ALA A 826 -48.20 4.53 -16.02
N PHE A 827 -47.53 5.20 -15.08
CA PHE A 827 -46.57 4.64 -14.13
C PHE A 827 -47.08 4.72 -12.68
N SER A 828 -48.39 4.80 -12.47
CA SER A 828 -49.01 4.96 -11.14
C SER A 828 -48.78 3.79 -10.16
N GLY A 829 -48.26 2.65 -10.63
CA GLY A 829 -47.82 1.53 -9.78
C GLY A 829 -46.30 1.44 -9.60
N GLY A 830 -45.54 2.34 -10.21
CA GLY A 830 -44.08 2.37 -10.19
C GLY A 830 -43.54 3.58 -9.44
N GLY A 831 -42.51 4.22 -9.99
CA GLY A 831 -41.80 5.31 -9.34
C GLY A 831 -41.15 6.31 -10.30
N TRP A 832 -40.37 7.22 -9.74
CA TRP A 832 -39.59 8.18 -10.51
C TRP A 832 -38.17 8.35 -9.96
N ILE A 833 -37.26 8.77 -10.82
CA ILE A 833 -35.88 9.09 -10.45
C ILE A 833 -35.42 10.38 -11.14
N LEU A 834 -34.84 11.29 -10.36
CA LEU A 834 -34.18 12.50 -10.80
C LEU A 834 -32.67 12.32 -10.63
N ILE A 835 -31.89 12.68 -11.64
CA ILE A 835 -30.42 12.70 -11.61
C ILE A 835 -29.96 14.08 -12.09
N VAL A 836 -29.12 14.74 -11.30
CA VAL A 836 -28.54 16.04 -11.64
C VAL A 836 -27.04 16.00 -11.45
N THR A 837 -26.29 16.52 -12.43
CA THR A 837 -24.84 16.71 -12.28
C THR A 837 -24.52 18.19 -12.10
N LEU A 838 -23.77 18.53 -11.05
CA LEU A 838 -23.37 19.90 -10.71
C LEU A 838 -21.84 20.03 -10.60
N SER A 839 -21.33 21.23 -10.87
CA SER A 839 -19.96 21.66 -10.53
C SER A 839 -20.03 23.01 -9.79
N GLY A 840 -19.01 23.34 -8.98
CA GLY A 840 -18.93 24.61 -8.24
C GLY A 840 -19.94 24.75 -7.09
N ALA A 841 -20.50 23.64 -6.61
CA ALA A 841 -21.53 23.61 -5.56
C ALA A 841 -20.98 23.03 -4.24
N GLU A 842 -19.80 23.47 -3.82
CA GLU A 842 -19.08 22.98 -2.62
C GLU A 842 -19.73 23.40 -1.30
N GLU A 843 -20.47 24.50 -1.28
CA GLU A 843 -21.07 25.05 -0.06
C GLU A 843 -22.39 24.34 0.28
N PRO A 844 -22.57 23.81 1.50
CA PRO A 844 -23.86 23.27 1.95
C PRO A 844 -24.97 24.30 1.83
N GLY A 845 -26.12 23.87 1.30
CA GLY A 845 -27.28 24.73 1.13
C GLY A 845 -27.20 25.74 -0.01
N SER A 846 -26.10 25.83 -0.77
CA SER A 846 -25.90 26.80 -1.88
C SER A 846 -26.79 26.62 -3.11
N VAL A 847 -27.44 25.45 -3.23
CA VAL A 847 -28.38 25.10 -4.31
C VAL A 847 -29.66 24.53 -3.71
N GLN A 848 -30.80 24.87 -4.29
CA GLN A 848 -32.12 24.34 -3.95
C GLN A 848 -32.72 23.61 -5.14
N PHE A 849 -33.37 22.48 -4.85
CA PHE A 849 -34.13 21.67 -5.78
C PHE A 849 -35.59 21.64 -5.33
N LEU A 850 -36.50 22.07 -6.21
CA LEU A 850 -37.94 22.07 -5.95
C LEU A 850 -38.66 21.19 -6.98
N LEU A 851 -39.44 20.22 -6.52
CA LEU A 851 -40.38 19.47 -7.35
C LEU A 851 -41.80 19.87 -6.96
N ASP A 852 -42.52 20.50 -7.88
CA ASP A 852 -43.87 21.06 -7.65
C ASP A 852 -43.93 22.05 -6.47
N GLY A 853 -42.82 22.74 -6.21
CA GLY A 853 -42.68 23.69 -5.10
C GLY A 853 -42.24 23.05 -3.78
N GLU A 854 -42.18 21.72 -3.69
CA GLU A 854 -41.64 21.01 -2.53
C GLU A 854 -40.12 20.84 -2.62
N THR A 855 -39.42 21.05 -1.51
CA THR A 855 -37.95 20.95 -1.49
C THR A 855 -37.49 19.50 -1.47
N LEU A 856 -36.63 19.13 -2.42
CA LEU A 856 -35.95 17.84 -2.40
C LEU A 856 -34.72 17.91 -1.48
N PRO A 857 -34.52 16.93 -0.59
CA PRO A 857 -33.41 16.93 0.36
C PRO A 857 -32.08 16.84 -0.40
N TRP A 858 -31.14 17.72 -0.09
CA TRP A 858 -29.84 17.78 -0.76
C TRP A 858 -28.75 18.25 0.20
N THR A 859 -27.56 17.68 0.06
CA THR A 859 -26.35 18.09 0.78
C THR A 859 -25.19 18.21 -0.21
N SER A 860 -24.39 19.27 -0.07
CA SER A 860 -23.16 19.43 -0.84
C SER A 860 -22.18 18.27 -0.59
N ARG A 861 -21.38 17.95 -1.61
CA ARG A 861 -20.25 16.99 -1.49
C ARG A 861 -18.93 17.67 -1.10
N GLY A 862 -18.94 18.97 -0.83
CA GLY A 862 -17.75 19.73 -0.40
C GLY A 862 -16.69 19.94 -1.49
N THR A 863 -17.04 19.75 -2.77
CA THR A 863 -16.09 19.85 -3.88
C THR A 863 -16.56 20.82 -4.96
N LYS A 864 -15.60 21.58 -5.51
CA LYS A 864 -15.79 22.44 -6.68
C LYS A 864 -15.90 21.63 -7.98
N ASP A 865 -15.44 20.37 -7.95
CA ASP A 865 -15.45 19.49 -9.12
C ASP A 865 -16.84 18.90 -9.39
N LYS A 866 -17.03 18.26 -10.55
CA LYS A 866 -18.30 17.66 -10.95
C LYS A 866 -18.74 16.55 -9.99
N SER A 867 -19.96 16.67 -9.49
CA SER A 867 -20.66 15.70 -8.64
C SER A 867 -21.98 15.27 -9.27
N ILE A 868 -22.39 14.02 -8.99
CA ILE A 868 -23.68 13.46 -9.42
C ILE A 868 -24.60 13.35 -8.19
N TYR A 869 -25.84 13.83 -8.32
CA TYR A 869 -26.88 13.76 -7.31
C TYR A 869 -28.08 13.01 -7.87
N SER A 870 -28.70 12.15 -7.06
CA SER A 870 -29.89 11.41 -7.48
C SER A 870 -30.95 11.36 -6.38
N TRP A 871 -32.21 11.36 -6.79
CA TRP A 871 -33.38 11.23 -5.94
C TRP A 871 -34.28 10.17 -6.55
N THR A 872 -34.63 9.15 -5.79
CA THR A 872 -35.51 8.06 -6.25
C THR A 872 -36.70 7.98 -5.33
N ASN A 873 -37.90 7.86 -5.91
CA ASN A 873 -39.13 7.65 -5.18
C ASN A 873 -39.91 6.46 -5.78
N THR A 874 -40.17 5.46 -4.95
CA THR A 874 -40.89 4.22 -5.32
C THR A 874 -42.26 4.10 -4.66
N THR A 875 -42.62 5.03 -3.77
CA THR A 875 -43.83 4.96 -2.93
C THR A 875 -44.88 5.99 -3.32
N HIS A 876 -44.45 7.11 -3.91
CA HIS A 876 -45.29 8.23 -4.32
C HIS A 876 -45.02 8.54 -5.81
N PRO A 877 -45.65 7.79 -6.73
CA PRO A 877 -45.55 8.08 -8.17
C PRO A 877 -46.17 9.45 -8.48
N LEU A 878 -45.75 10.03 -9.61
CA LEU A 878 -46.30 11.32 -10.05
C LEU A 878 -47.79 11.20 -10.36
N SER A 879 -48.54 12.23 -9.97
CA SER A 879 -49.96 12.33 -10.30
C SER A 879 -50.16 12.60 -11.80
N LEU A 880 -51.33 12.24 -12.34
CA LEU A 880 -51.67 12.62 -13.71
C LEU A 880 -51.74 14.15 -13.80
N GLY A 881 -50.88 14.76 -14.62
CA GLY A 881 -50.88 16.21 -14.73
C GLY A 881 -49.56 16.83 -15.13
N ARG A 882 -49.46 18.13 -14.85
CA ARG A 882 -48.29 18.96 -15.16
C ARG A 882 -47.46 19.11 -13.90
N HIS A 883 -46.17 18.84 -14.02
CA HIS A 883 -45.18 18.97 -12.94
C HIS A 883 -44.10 19.97 -13.33
N THR A 884 -43.46 20.56 -12.32
CA THR A 884 -42.36 21.52 -12.51
C THR A 884 -41.19 21.18 -11.60
N LEU A 885 -40.01 21.00 -12.19
CA LEU A 885 -38.75 20.90 -11.48
C LEU A 885 -38.02 22.25 -11.59
N THR A 886 -37.67 22.84 -10.46
CA THR A 886 -36.90 24.10 -10.39
C THR A 886 -35.59 23.87 -9.66
N ILE A 887 -34.49 24.40 -10.21
CA ILE A 887 -33.14 24.35 -9.64
C ILE A 887 -32.59 25.77 -9.60
N SER A 888 -32.16 26.23 -8.43
CA SER A 888 -31.69 27.62 -8.22
C SER A 888 -30.59 27.70 -7.18
N ALA A 889 -29.69 28.68 -7.31
CA ALA A 889 -28.78 29.05 -6.23
C ALA A 889 -29.54 29.75 -5.08
N THR A 890 -29.10 29.59 -3.84
CA THR A 890 -29.82 30.05 -2.62
C THR A 890 -29.19 31.24 -1.91
N ASP A 891 -27.91 31.55 -2.15
CA ASP A 891 -27.21 32.59 -1.39
C ASP A 891 -27.72 33.99 -1.72
N LYS A 892 -27.95 34.80 -0.67
CA LYS A 892 -28.37 36.20 -0.79
C LYS A 892 -27.32 37.11 -1.46
N ALA A 893 -26.02 36.77 -1.39
CA ALA A 893 -24.93 37.64 -1.83
C ALA A 893 -24.76 37.74 -3.37
N ILE A 894 -25.42 36.88 -4.15
CA ILE A 894 -25.27 36.81 -5.61
C ILE A 894 -26.45 37.45 -6.36
N LYS A 895 -27.56 37.75 -5.66
CA LYS A 895 -28.68 38.52 -6.22
C LYS A 895 -28.37 40.02 -6.34
N ASP A 896 -27.23 40.48 -5.85
CA ASP A 896 -26.75 41.86 -6.01
C ASP A 896 -25.71 41.93 -7.14
N THR A 897 -26.15 42.34 -8.33
CA THR A 897 -25.32 42.44 -9.54
C THR A 897 -24.29 43.59 -9.50
N SER A 898 -24.15 44.30 -8.38
CA SER A 898 -23.32 45.51 -8.26
C SER A 898 -21.92 45.28 -7.68
N LEU A 899 -21.61 44.09 -7.16
CA LEU A 899 -20.29 43.79 -6.58
C LEU A 899 -19.36 43.10 -7.59
N PRO A 900 -18.13 43.60 -7.81
CA PRO A 900 -17.14 42.92 -8.65
C PRO A 900 -16.76 41.59 -8.01
N LEU A 901 -16.87 40.51 -8.77
CA LEU A 901 -16.28 39.22 -8.38
C LEU A 901 -14.76 39.41 -8.20
N PRO A 902 -14.16 38.97 -7.08
CA PRO A 902 -12.72 39.04 -6.88
C PRO A 902 -12.01 38.43 -8.08
N HIS A 903 -11.02 39.13 -8.61
CA HIS A 903 -10.17 38.67 -9.69
C HIS A 903 -9.27 37.54 -9.20
N GLU A 904 -9.84 36.36 -8.98
CA GLU A 904 -9.20 35.03 -9.00
C GLU A 904 -10.29 33.93 -8.89
N THR A 905 -10.37 33.08 -9.93
CA THR A 905 -10.69 31.63 -9.84
C THR A 905 -11.99 31.13 -9.17
N ARG A 906 -13.13 31.82 -9.22
CA ARG A 906 -14.42 31.16 -8.89
C ARG A 906 -14.92 30.31 -10.08
N ILE A 907 -15.02 28.98 -9.91
CA ILE A 907 -15.74 28.09 -10.84
C ILE A 907 -17.24 28.38 -10.70
N PRO A 908 -17.96 28.70 -11.78
CA PRO A 908 -19.39 28.97 -11.70
C PRO A 908 -20.16 27.73 -11.26
N ARG A 909 -21.21 27.91 -10.44
CA ARG A 909 -22.16 26.83 -10.12
C ARG A 909 -22.85 26.39 -11.38
N SER A 910 -22.43 25.28 -11.96
CA SER A 910 -22.90 24.87 -13.29
C SER A 910 -23.67 23.56 -13.27
N ILE A 911 -24.84 23.55 -13.91
CA ILE A 911 -25.58 22.32 -14.18
C ILE A 911 -25.06 21.68 -15.46
N GLY A 912 -24.46 20.49 -15.31
CA GLY A 912 -24.02 19.67 -16.44
C GLY A 912 -25.16 18.92 -17.13
N SER A 913 -26.10 18.36 -16.36
CA SER A 913 -27.23 17.57 -16.87
C SER A 913 -28.34 17.46 -15.83
N VAL A 914 -29.58 17.32 -16.31
CA VAL A 914 -30.80 17.09 -15.52
C VAL A 914 -31.60 16.02 -16.23
N LEU A 915 -31.74 14.88 -15.57
CA LEU A 915 -32.41 13.71 -16.12
C LEU A 915 -33.54 13.32 -15.17
N PHE A 916 -34.77 13.21 -15.66
CA PHE A 916 -35.91 12.80 -14.85
C PHE A 916 -36.63 11.67 -15.56
N TYR A 917 -36.91 10.56 -14.87
CA TYR A 917 -37.55 9.38 -15.42
C TYR A 917 -38.74 8.94 -14.58
N GLU A 918 -39.76 8.39 -15.23
CA GLU A 918 -40.76 7.52 -14.59
C GLU A 918 -40.49 6.07 -15.00
N PHE A 919 -40.64 5.13 -14.07
CA PHE A 919 -40.41 3.72 -14.30
C PHE A 919 -41.53 2.87 -13.69
N GLY A 920 -41.72 1.66 -14.24
CA GLY A 920 -42.81 0.75 -13.89
C GLY A 920 -42.67 0.10 -12.51
N ASN A 921 -43.67 -0.69 -12.13
CA ASN A 921 -43.60 -1.47 -10.88
C ASN A 921 -42.52 -2.58 -10.97
N PRO A 922 -42.16 -3.28 -9.88
CA PRO A 922 -41.11 -4.29 -9.88
C PRO A 922 -41.27 -5.45 -10.89
N ASN A 923 -42.48 -5.73 -11.40
CA ASN A 923 -42.69 -6.73 -12.46
C ASN A 923 -42.43 -6.18 -13.87
N GLU A 924 -42.47 -4.85 -14.03
CA GLU A 924 -42.30 -4.13 -15.30
C GLU A 924 -40.92 -3.49 -15.43
N PHE A 925 -40.29 -3.11 -14.32
CA PHE A 925 -38.97 -2.49 -14.25
C PHE A 925 -38.16 -3.07 -13.09
N GLN A 926 -37.04 -3.72 -13.41
CA GLN A 926 -36.10 -4.24 -12.41
C GLN A 926 -35.09 -3.16 -12.01
N GLN A 927 -35.09 -2.77 -10.74
CA GLN A 927 -34.17 -1.72 -10.27
C GLN A 927 -32.77 -2.25 -9.94
N SER A 928 -32.66 -3.53 -9.59
CA SER A 928 -31.39 -4.17 -9.21
C SER A 928 -30.40 -4.12 -10.38
N ASP A 929 -29.17 -3.72 -10.04
CA ASP A 929 -28.06 -3.60 -10.99
C ASP A 929 -27.46 -4.94 -11.40
N ASP A 930 -27.76 -6.01 -10.67
CA ASP A 930 -27.38 -7.38 -11.02
C ASP A 930 -28.25 -7.97 -12.12
N VAL A 931 -29.40 -7.35 -12.41
CA VAL A 931 -30.37 -7.88 -13.38
C VAL A 931 -30.02 -7.45 -14.80
N ILE A 932 -29.76 -8.43 -15.65
CA ILE A 932 -29.46 -8.22 -17.08
C ILE A 932 -30.73 -8.36 -17.92
N SER A 933 -31.12 -7.27 -18.58
CA SER A 933 -32.34 -7.16 -19.38
C SER A 933 -32.15 -6.20 -20.56
N ALA A 934 -33.22 -5.62 -21.11
CA ALA A 934 -33.14 -4.55 -22.10
C ALA A 934 -33.74 -3.25 -21.54
N TYR A 935 -32.88 -2.43 -20.93
CA TYR A 935 -33.26 -1.14 -20.39
C TYR A 935 -33.22 -0.08 -21.48
N PRO A 936 -34.27 0.75 -21.62
CA PRO A 936 -34.28 1.80 -22.63
C PRO A 936 -33.27 2.90 -22.29
N THR A 937 -32.65 3.45 -23.33
CA THR A 937 -31.78 4.62 -23.28
C THR A 937 -32.03 5.50 -24.50
N TRP A 938 -31.77 6.80 -24.41
CA TRP A 938 -32.09 7.79 -25.40
C TRP A 938 -30.90 8.69 -25.69
N ASN A 939 -30.61 8.87 -26.98
CA ASN A 939 -29.59 9.83 -27.40
C ASN A 939 -30.07 11.29 -27.25
N ALA A 940 -29.19 12.25 -27.56
CA ALA A 940 -29.50 13.68 -27.47
C ALA A 940 -30.70 14.13 -28.35
N GLN A 941 -31.06 13.37 -29.39
CA GLN A 941 -32.23 13.61 -30.25
C GLN A 941 -33.49 12.86 -29.78
N GLY A 942 -33.45 12.18 -28.63
CA GLY A 942 -34.57 11.41 -28.09
C GLY A 942 -34.82 10.06 -28.78
N ARG A 943 -33.87 9.58 -29.61
CA ARG A 943 -33.98 8.26 -30.24
C ARG A 943 -33.68 7.16 -29.22
N LYS A 944 -34.63 6.24 -29.04
CA LYS A 944 -34.51 5.10 -28.13
C LYS A 944 -33.61 3.99 -28.68
N SER A 945 -32.76 3.45 -27.83
CA SER A 945 -32.02 2.19 -27.94
C SER A 945 -32.10 1.43 -26.61
N PHE A 946 -31.39 0.31 -26.47
CA PHE A 946 -31.38 -0.51 -25.26
C PHE A 946 -29.96 -0.77 -24.77
N ARG A 947 -29.83 -0.92 -23.45
CA ARG A 947 -28.60 -1.29 -22.73
C ARG A 947 -28.86 -2.49 -21.79
N PRO A 948 -27.81 -3.24 -21.37
CA PRO A 948 -27.98 -4.50 -20.64
C PRO A 948 -28.39 -4.36 -19.18
N THR A 949 -27.99 -3.27 -18.51
CA THR A 949 -28.18 -3.06 -17.07
C THR A 949 -28.88 -1.75 -16.77
N ASN A 950 -29.47 -1.62 -15.57
CA ASN A 950 -30.09 -0.37 -15.13
C ASN A 950 -29.06 0.75 -14.94
N ASN A 951 -28.27 0.69 -13.85
CA ASN A 951 -27.15 1.57 -13.50
C ASN A 951 -25.85 0.82 -13.22
N GLY A 952 -25.87 -0.51 -13.14
CA GLY A 952 -24.73 -1.40 -12.80
C GLY A 952 -23.57 -1.45 -13.79
N CYS A 953 -23.49 -0.52 -14.74
CA CYS A 953 -22.38 -0.39 -15.66
C CYS A 953 -21.79 1.02 -15.57
N LEU A 954 -20.47 1.09 -15.42
CA LEU A 954 -19.67 2.32 -15.53
C LEU A 954 -19.94 3.11 -16.84
N MET A 955 -20.30 2.43 -17.93
CA MET A 955 -20.67 3.09 -19.20
C MET A 955 -22.02 3.84 -19.12
N ARG A 956 -22.82 3.55 -18.08
CA ARG A 956 -24.09 4.20 -17.75
C ARG A 956 -23.93 5.20 -16.62
N ASN A 957 -23.36 4.75 -15.50
CA ASN A 957 -23.16 5.57 -14.32
C ASN A 957 -21.67 5.64 -14.02
N MET A 958 -21.03 6.75 -14.39
CA MET A 958 -19.59 6.93 -14.18
C MET A 958 -19.18 6.87 -12.69
N SER A 959 -20.11 7.12 -11.76
CA SER A 959 -19.82 6.97 -10.33
C SER A 959 -19.70 5.51 -9.89
N HIS A 960 -20.20 4.55 -10.67
CA HIS A 960 -19.93 3.13 -10.45
C HIS A 960 -18.52 2.80 -10.91
N ASP A 961 -17.82 1.92 -10.19
CA ASP A 961 -16.46 1.54 -10.52
C ASP A 961 -16.34 0.20 -11.26
N GLN A 962 -17.48 -0.44 -11.58
CA GLN A 962 -17.53 -1.71 -12.28
C GLN A 962 -18.15 -1.56 -13.68
N LEU A 963 -17.56 -2.27 -14.64
CA LEU A 963 -18.21 -2.56 -15.91
C LEU A 963 -19.20 -3.72 -15.73
N CYS A 964 -20.33 -3.69 -16.44
CA CYS A 964 -21.24 -4.82 -16.46
C CYS A 964 -20.57 -6.06 -17.10
N SER A 965 -21.13 -7.25 -16.83
CA SER A 965 -20.56 -8.51 -17.30
C SER A 965 -20.37 -8.59 -18.82
N ILE A 966 -21.24 -7.93 -19.59
CA ILE A 966 -21.20 -7.90 -21.06
C ILE A 966 -19.97 -7.10 -21.53
N CYS A 967 -19.73 -5.94 -20.93
CA CYS A 967 -18.56 -5.12 -21.23
C CYS A 967 -17.26 -5.82 -20.80
N LYS A 968 -17.25 -6.46 -19.63
CA LYS A 968 -16.08 -7.25 -19.16
C LYS A 968 -15.75 -8.42 -20.07
N GLU A 969 -16.76 -9.15 -20.54
CA GLU A 969 -16.57 -10.25 -21.51
C GLU A 969 -15.90 -9.77 -22.79
N GLU A 970 -16.33 -8.63 -23.35
CA GLU A 970 -15.72 -8.10 -24.56
C GLU A 970 -14.26 -7.68 -24.33
N ILE A 971 -13.91 -7.13 -23.15
CA ILE A 971 -12.50 -6.87 -22.79
C ILE A 971 -11.70 -8.17 -22.77
N TRP A 972 -12.21 -9.22 -22.12
CA TRP A 972 -11.57 -10.55 -22.09
C TRP A 972 -11.28 -11.04 -23.51
N LEU A 973 -12.28 -11.00 -24.39
CA LEU A 973 -12.14 -11.46 -25.78
C LEU A 973 -11.20 -10.55 -26.59
N GLN A 974 -11.19 -9.24 -26.38
CA GLN A 974 -10.27 -8.33 -27.07
C GLN A 974 -8.82 -8.56 -26.64
N PHE A 975 -8.57 -8.71 -25.34
CA PHE A 975 -7.21 -8.90 -24.83
C PHE A 975 -6.64 -10.26 -25.22
N LEU A 976 -7.43 -11.34 -25.12
CA LEU A 976 -6.98 -12.69 -25.48
C LEU A 976 -6.78 -12.89 -26.98
N ARG A 977 -7.34 -12.04 -27.86
CA ARG A 977 -6.95 -12.00 -29.28
C ARG A 977 -5.49 -11.59 -29.49
N ARG A 978 -4.93 -10.83 -28.56
CA ARG A 978 -3.58 -10.25 -28.62
C ARG A 978 -2.60 -10.97 -27.69
N VAL A 979 -3.07 -11.50 -26.57
CA VAL A 979 -2.27 -12.17 -25.55
C VAL A 979 -2.46 -13.69 -25.62
N SER A 980 -1.36 -14.41 -25.74
CA SER A 980 -1.29 -15.87 -25.68
C SER A 980 -1.33 -16.39 -24.25
N LEU A 981 -2.17 -17.40 -23.99
CA LEU A 981 -2.16 -18.16 -22.73
C LEU A 981 -0.89 -18.98 -22.54
N ILE A 982 -0.22 -19.35 -23.63
CA ILE A 982 1.06 -20.07 -23.64
C ILE A 982 2.17 -19.04 -23.76
N GLU A 983 2.99 -18.93 -22.72
CA GLU A 983 4.17 -18.04 -22.69
C GLU A 983 5.33 -18.72 -23.41
N ASP A 984 5.73 -19.90 -22.93
CA ASP A 984 6.85 -20.64 -23.49
C ASP A 984 6.74 -22.16 -23.32
N ILE A 985 7.60 -22.89 -24.01
CA ILE A 985 7.78 -24.34 -23.94
C ILE A 985 9.29 -24.55 -23.89
N ILE A 986 9.78 -24.88 -22.71
CA ILE A 986 11.19 -25.06 -22.42
C ILE A 986 11.51 -26.54 -22.54
N ILE A 987 12.47 -26.89 -23.37
CA ILE A 987 12.92 -28.26 -23.60
C ILE A 987 14.29 -28.42 -22.92
N LEU A 988 14.34 -29.22 -21.84
CA LEU A 988 15.55 -29.47 -21.06
C LEU A 988 16.13 -30.84 -21.43
N ILE A 989 17.29 -30.82 -22.07
CA ILE A 989 18.05 -32.02 -22.45
C ILE A 989 18.94 -32.41 -21.26
N GLY A 990 18.86 -33.66 -20.80
CA GLY A 990 19.67 -34.14 -19.67
C GLY A 990 21.15 -34.26 -20.02
N GLU A 991 22.03 -33.79 -19.14
CA GLU A 991 23.49 -33.99 -19.25
C GLU A 991 23.82 -35.46 -18.97
N GLY A 992 23.89 -36.25 -20.03
CA GLY A 992 24.26 -37.67 -19.99
C GLY A 992 23.87 -38.33 -21.30
N GLY A 993 24.85 -38.54 -22.19
CA GLY A 993 24.69 -38.92 -23.60
C GLY A 993 24.09 -40.30 -23.91
N ASN A 994 23.06 -40.75 -23.19
CA ASN A 994 22.30 -41.97 -23.50
C ASN A 994 20.81 -41.94 -23.08
N SER A 995 20.25 -40.80 -22.64
CA SER A 995 18.80 -40.71 -22.32
C SER A 995 17.99 -40.33 -23.56
N THR A 996 17.12 -41.24 -24.03
CA THR A 996 16.14 -41.00 -25.11
C THR A 996 14.95 -40.13 -24.69
N THR A 997 14.91 -39.68 -23.42
CA THR A 997 13.81 -38.88 -22.85
C THR A 997 14.26 -37.47 -22.48
N THR A 998 13.43 -36.49 -22.82
CA THR A 998 13.64 -35.04 -22.63
C THR A 998 12.52 -34.47 -21.77
N LYS A 999 12.85 -33.61 -20.80
CA LYS A 999 11.84 -32.92 -20.00
C LYS A 999 11.33 -31.71 -20.78
N VAL A 1000 10.02 -31.57 -20.91
CA VAL A 1000 9.37 -30.42 -21.53
C VAL A 1000 8.55 -29.70 -20.47
N THR A 1001 8.79 -28.41 -20.27
CA THR A 1001 8.09 -27.55 -19.33
C THR A 1001 7.29 -26.50 -20.10
N LEU A 1002 5.98 -26.46 -19.87
CA LEU A 1002 5.06 -25.46 -20.38
C LEU A 1002 4.98 -24.27 -19.42
N GLU A 1003 5.31 -23.09 -19.92
CA GLU A 1003 5.03 -21.83 -19.23
C GLU A 1003 3.72 -21.22 -19.74
N ILE A 1004 2.85 -20.86 -18.81
CA ILE A 1004 1.54 -20.25 -19.08
C ILE A 1004 1.36 -18.96 -18.29
N ILE A 1005 0.49 -18.10 -18.79
CA ILE A 1005 0.10 -16.86 -18.11
C ILE A 1005 -0.57 -17.17 -16.76
N GLY A 1006 -0.39 -16.29 -15.77
CA GLY A 1006 -0.89 -16.47 -14.40
C GLY A 1006 -2.41 -16.23 -14.25
N LEU A 1007 -3.23 -17.07 -14.87
CA LEU A 1007 -4.70 -17.03 -14.82
C LEU A 1007 -5.29 -18.33 -14.22
N GLY A 1008 -6.59 -18.35 -13.93
CA GLY A 1008 -7.26 -19.48 -13.31
C GLY A 1008 -6.69 -19.80 -11.93
N GLN A 1009 -6.38 -21.06 -11.71
CA GLN A 1009 -5.75 -21.55 -10.48
C GLN A 1009 -4.36 -20.95 -10.21
N PHE A 1010 -3.73 -20.32 -11.21
CA PHE A 1010 -2.39 -19.73 -11.10
C PHE A 1010 -2.40 -18.24 -10.74
N ARG A 1011 -3.58 -17.65 -10.50
CA ARG A 1011 -3.68 -16.30 -9.94
C ARG A 1011 -3.18 -16.25 -8.50
N ARG A 1012 -2.74 -15.06 -8.09
CA ARG A 1012 -2.58 -14.73 -6.66
C ARG A 1012 -3.91 -14.89 -5.94
N GLU A 1013 -3.85 -15.28 -4.68
CA GLU A 1013 -5.04 -15.67 -3.90
C GLU A 1013 -6.06 -14.51 -3.77
N ASP A 1014 -5.58 -13.29 -3.62
CA ASP A 1014 -6.36 -12.04 -3.59
C ASP A 1014 -6.97 -11.64 -4.95
N GLN A 1015 -6.57 -12.30 -6.04
CA GLN A 1015 -7.04 -12.02 -7.39
C GLN A 1015 -7.83 -13.19 -8.01
N ARG A 1016 -8.10 -14.26 -7.27
CA ARG A 1016 -8.80 -15.45 -7.79
C ARG A 1016 -10.23 -15.10 -8.19
N ILE A 1017 -10.63 -15.63 -9.35
CA ILE A 1017 -12.02 -15.57 -9.82
C ILE A 1017 -12.64 -16.95 -9.59
N GLU A 1018 -13.73 -17.00 -8.83
CA GLU A 1018 -14.42 -18.25 -8.55
C GLU A 1018 -14.87 -18.94 -9.85
N GLY A 1019 -14.60 -20.24 -9.98
CA GLY A 1019 -14.93 -21.00 -11.19
C GLY A 1019 -13.99 -20.79 -12.38
N GLU A 1020 -12.99 -19.91 -12.29
CA GLU A 1020 -11.95 -19.74 -13.30
C GLU A 1020 -10.85 -20.81 -13.18
N ARG A 1021 -10.48 -21.46 -14.28
CA ARG A 1021 -9.37 -22.43 -14.34
C ARG A 1021 -8.71 -22.47 -15.72
N MET A 1022 -7.48 -22.96 -15.74
CA MET A 1022 -6.71 -23.25 -16.93
C MET A 1022 -6.66 -24.76 -17.15
N GLU A 1023 -7.10 -25.21 -18.32
CA GLU A 1023 -7.05 -26.61 -18.76
C GLU A 1023 -5.90 -26.80 -19.76
N VAL A 1024 -5.08 -27.84 -19.57
CA VAL A 1024 -3.93 -28.14 -20.44
C VAL A 1024 -4.08 -29.55 -21.02
N ARG A 1025 -3.92 -29.67 -22.33
CA ARG A 1025 -3.95 -30.95 -23.06
C ARG A 1025 -2.74 -31.05 -23.97
N TRP A 1026 -2.11 -32.22 -23.98
CA TRP A 1026 -0.99 -32.53 -24.87
C TRP A 1026 -1.45 -33.48 -25.96
N GLU A 1027 -1.06 -33.21 -27.19
CA GLU A 1027 -1.36 -34.00 -28.38
C GLU A 1027 -0.03 -34.46 -29.02
N LEU A 1028 0.04 -35.73 -29.40
CA LEU A 1028 1.14 -36.30 -30.18
C LEU A 1028 0.53 -36.93 -31.44
N ASP A 1029 1.05 -36.57 -32.62
CA ASP A 1029 0.53 -37.01 -33.92
C ASP A 1029 -0.98 -36.72 -34.08
N GLY A 1030 -1.44 -35.60 -33.50
CA GLY A 1030 -2.85 -35.18 -33.51
C GLY A 1030 -3.77 -35.99 -32.57
N LYS A 1031 -3.22 -36.86 -31.72
CA LYS A 1031 -3.99 -37.62 -30.71
C LYS A 1031 -3.69 -37.11 -29.31
N GLU A 1032 -4.74 -36.82 -28.54
CA GLU A 1032 -4.63 -36.39 -27.14
C GLU A 1032 -4.01 -37.49 -26.27
N ARG A 1033 -3.07 -37.10 -25.41
CA ARG A 1033 -2.46 -37.93 -24.36
C ARG A 1033 -3.18 -37.66 -23.04
N LEU A 1034 -4.20 -38.46 -22.76
CA LEU A 1034 -5.10 -38.28 -21.60
C LEU A 1034 -4.34 -38.31 -20.26
N GLU A 1035 -3.27 -39.10 -20.19
CA GLU A 1035 -2.40 -39.24 -19.03
C GLU A 1035 -1.60 -37.96 -18.70
N LEU A 1036 -1.47 -37.04 -19.66
CA LEU A 1036 -0.73 -35.79 -19.52
C LEU A 1036 -1.64 -34.57 -19.26
N ARG A 1037 -2.95 -34.78 -19.08
CA ARG A 1037 -3.89 -33.68 -18.82
C ARG A 1037 -3.49 -32.85 -17.61
N ASP A 1038 -3.58 -31.54 -17.76
CA ASP A 1038 -3.28 -30.52 -16.75
C ASP A 1038 -1.85 -30.56 -16.19
N GLN A 1039 -0.94 -31.32 -16.83
CA GLN A 1039 0.48 -31.32 -16.50
C GLN A 1039 1.20 -30.18 -17.21
N LEU A 1040 1.95 -29.37 -16.45
CA LEU A 1040 2.83 -28.35 -16.99
C LEU A 1040 4.23 -28.90 -17.32
N ASP A 1041 4.63 -29.98 -16.67
CA ASP A 1041 5.88 -30.68 -16.93
C ASP A 1041 5.56 -32.07 -17.49
N ILE A 1042 6.08 -32.40 -18.67
CA ILE A 1042 5.97 -33.74 -19.25
C ILE A 1042 7.34 -34.30 -19.58
N VAL A 1043 7.40 -35.63 -19.71
CA VAL A 1043 8.57 -36.33 -20.26
C VAL A 1043 8.18 -36.83 -21.64
N ALA A 1044 8.99 -36.49 -22.64
CA ALA A 1044 8.74 -36.86 -24.03
C ALA A 1044 9.99 -37.48 -24.66
N THR A 1045 9.80 -38.35 -25.66
CA THR A 1045 10.88 -39.14 -26.26
C THR A 1045 11.47 -38.41 -27.47
N GLN A 1046 12.79 -38.42 -27.60
CA GLN A 1046 13.50 -37.87 -28.75
C GLN A 1046 13.11 -38.57 -30.05
N GLY A 1047 13.08 -37.82 -31.17
CA GLY A 1047 12.73 -38.32 -32.50
C GLY A 1047 11.23 -38.35 -32.81
N GLN A 1048 10.36 -38.04 -31.84
CA GLN A 1048 8.93 -37.84 -32.08
C GLN A 1048 8.67 -36.46 -32.71
N ARG A 1049 8.07 -36.46 -33.90
CA ARG A 1049 7.66 -35.25 -34.61
C ARG A 1049 6.19 -34.97 -34.28
N ASP A 1050 5.76 -33.71 -34.34
CA ASP A 1050 4.37 -33.27 -34.15
C ASP A 1050 3.78 -33.30 -32.72
N TRP A 1051 4.54 -32.84 -31.73
CA TRP A 1051 3.94 -32.48 -30.44
C TRP A 1051 3.15 -31.17 -30.54
N GLN A 1052 2.00 -31.12 -29.87
CA GLN A 1052 1.17 -29.93 -29.73
C GLN A 1052 0.64 -29.82 -28.30
N VAL A 1053 0.66 -28.62 -27.74
CA VAL A 1053 -0.03 -28.31 -26.49
C VAL A 1053 -1.24 -27.42 -26.78
N VAL A 1054 -2.34 -27.70 -26.08
CA VAL A 1054 -3.60 -26.97 -26.14
C VAL A 1054 -3.92 -26.47 -24.74
N VAL A 1055 -3.98 -25.15 -24.58
CA VAL A 1055 -4.30 -24.49 -23.32
C VAL A 1055 -5.63 -23.76 -23.47
N LYS A 1056 -6.56 -23.97 -22.53
CA LYS A 1056 -7.88 -23.34 -22.55
C LYS A 1056 -8.17 -22.66 -21.22
N LEU A 1057 -8.53 -21.37 -21.28
CA LEU A 1057 -9.10 -20.65 -20.14
C LEU A 1057 -10.60 -20.94 -20.06
N VAL A 1058 -11.03 -21.48 -18.93
CA VAL A 1058 -12.44 -21.60 -18.56
C VAL A 1058 -12.71 -20.56 -17.49
N THR A 1059 -13.61 -19.61 -17.75
CA THR A 1059 -13.91 -18.49 -16.83
C THR A 1059 -15.40 -18.18 -16.84
N PRO A 1060 -16.03 -17.86 -15.70
CA PRO A 1060 -17.43 -17.41 -15.69
C PRO A 1060 -17.61 -16.03 -16.34
N ARG A 1061 -16.51 -15.31 -16.60
CA ARG A 1061 -16.49 -13.99 -17.24
C ARG A 1061 -16.75 -14.03 -18.75
N VAL A 1062 -16.68 -15.20 -19.37
CA VAL A 1062 -16.91 -15.40 -20.81
C VAL A 1062 -17.97 -16.48 -20.98
N ARG A 1063 -19.18 -16.10 -21.42
CA ARG A 1063 -20.31 -17.00 -21.68
C ARG A 1063 -20.49 -17.32 -23.15
N HIS A 1064 -19.97 -16.48 -24.06
CA HIS A 1064 -20.10 -16.62 -25.49
C HIS A 1064 -18.76 -16.39 -26.21
N ASP A 1065 -18.07 -17.49 -26.54
CA ASP A 1065 -16.81 -17.48 -27.29
C ASP A 1065 -16.92 -18.25 -28.63
N PRO A 1066 -17.59 -17.68 -29.65
CA PRO A 1066 -17.84 -18.37 -30.91
C PRO A 1066 -16.57 -18.58 -31.76
N ARG A 1067 -15.47 -17.90 -31.42
CA ARG A 1067 -14.19 -17.98 -32.16
C ARG A 1067 -13.12 -18.78 -31.42
N ALA A 1068 -13.47 -19.40 -30.29
CA ALA A 1068 -12.54 -20.12 -29.43
C ALA A 1068 -11.31 -19.28 -29.02
N ILE A 1069 -11.51 -17.98 -28.77
CA ILE A 1069 -10.48 -17.04 -28.33
C ILE A 1069 -9.86 -17.46 -26.99
N THR A 1070 -10.59 -18.15 -26.12
CA THR A 1070 -10.04 -18.63 -24.84
C THR A 1070 -9.20 -19.90 -24.99
N LEU A 1071 -9.01 -20.43 -26.21
CA LEU A 1071 -8.26 -21.65 -26.49
C LEU A 1071 -7.06 -21.37 -27.39
N HIS A 1072 -5.87 -21.66 -26.88
CA HIS A 1072 -4.59 -21.41 -27.56
C HIS A 1072 -3.88 -22.73 -27.81
N LYS A 1073 -3.22 -22.85 -28.96
CA LYS A 1073 -2.45 -24.05 -29.32
C LYS A 1073 -1.05 -23.70 -29.77
N ARG A 1074 -0.06 -24.52 -29.43
CA ARG A 1074 1.32 -24.36 -29.90
C ARG A 1074 1.94 -25.70 -30.26
N LYS A 1075 2.49 -25.80 -31.47
CA LYS A 1075 3.25 -26.96 -31.93
C LYS A 1075 4.73 -26.81 -31.61
N PHE A 1076 5.40 -27.91 -31.33
CA PHE A 1076 6.85 -27.95 -31.13
C PHE A 1076 7.42 -29.33 -31.50
N PHE A 1077 8.74 -29.41 -31.61
CA PHE A 1077 9.46 -30.62 -32.00
C PHE A 1077 10.57 -30.91 -31.00
N ILE A 1078 10.82 -32.20 -30.76
CA ILE A 1078 11.91 -32.65 -29.90
C ILE A 1078 12.95 -33.30 -30.81
N GLN A 1079 14.08 -32.60 -30.97
CA GLN A 1079 15.20 -33.05 -31.79
C GLN A 1079 15.98 -34.18 -31.11
#